data_AF-A0A8B5XGP6-F1
#
_entry.id   AF-A0A8B5XGP6-F1
#
_cell.length_a   1.000
_cell.length_b   1.000
_cell.length_c   1.000
_cell.angle_alpha   90.00
_cell.angle_beta   90.00
_cell.angle_gamma   90.00
#
_symmetry.space_group_name_H-M   'P 1'
#
loop_
_entity.id
_entity.type
_entity.pdbx_description
1 polymer ?
#
loop_
_entity_poly.entity_id
_entity_poly.type
_entity_poly.pdbx_seq_one_letter_code
_entity_poly.pdbx_strand_id
1 'polypeptide(L)'
;MLPSIGFLLLGAVGLLIADALLRSPGPIEQGLMQGIQAVEFPFMNTLAYALSSLATTLVFVTFWAALMAFSAMRRKWGSAVALAVAPGIAVMTAILAHLISNPLRPEAYVLERTTGFVSMLTSPAGQIAATILLAGLAVAVLVGERSRRFQSVSTVIAFIPATVAVFGHIWAGSLWPSEAITTASLAVLLVIPIVWAAQRIDERLSGIPLISAAPVPHREEKPHAHALTSTILFHGDTVSKIYRPGFLPRAIYWAAFQAEFPYMRNRAALNAAVHRRNLIGQLTEYWYGESHVARAIGVDEINGRLAITSDLVDGGEPTDREKAREFLVDLVGRFEEAGLPTWQIDYRQPRALDNVMETKDGKYCVVDLESGLVSPLASPRSWKRAIQRGLFPMYDDIFFDVTLAYIRNHEADMRERFGDDWLHKLYSTLNATESETRRWHDSEPRIWSRLLGRKRTTRKNNERLSWAMQWFDDSIASWQAERKISSNEARVLRGKVRSPQFTTVMPHFGVHMGTGVLLRFPLGSIARASYTGFNMLRVTWQYATRRIDRESWREAIGIHSPLVLLISAIPGFGAFAYLASKPLRSDHLLLTVAIDAVMLKVPFRLYERLGFRRIVLAMPGQIDRFISLANRRKLPAFEWADEHRTGNDREQTTWSSTGAEGASIRSIS
;
A
#
# COMPACT_ATOMS: atom_id res chain seq x y z
N MET A 1 19.00 4.82 -34.68
CA MET A 1 18.01 3.95 -35.35
C MET A 1 16.77 3.64 -34.50
N LEU A 2 16.89 3.40 -33.18
CA LEU A 2 15.74 3.21 -32.27
C LEU A 2 14.66 4.33 -32.24
N PRO A 3 15.00 5.64 -32.36
CA PRO A 3 13.97 6.70 -32.31
C PRO A 3 13.01 6.66 -33.50
N SER A 4 13.54 6.38 -34.70
CA SER A 4 12.78 6.40 -35.96
C SER A 4 11.77 5.24 -36.03
N ILE A 5 12.14 4.06 -35.52
CA ILE A 5 11.24 2.90 -35.40
C ILE A 5 10.19 3.17 -34.31
N GLY A 6 10.56 3.83 -33.21
CA GLY A 6 9.63 4.25 -32.16
C GLY A 6 8.57 5.23 -32.66
N PHE A 7 8.93 6.21 -33.51
CA PHE A 7 7.97 7.13 -34.12
C PHE A 7 7.06 6.46 -35.16
N LEU A 8 7.58 5.50 -35.93
CA LEU A 8 6.76 4.71 -36.87
C LEU A 8 5.78 3.79 -36.14
N LEU A 9 6.19 3.17 -35.04
CA LEU A 9 5.31 2.39 -34.16
C LEU A 9 4.29 3.29 -33.46
N LEU A 10 4.67 4.48 -32.97
CA LEU A 10 3.72 5.44 -32.40
C LEU A 10 2.71 5.94 -33.44
N GLY A 11 3.15 6.17 -34.68
CA GLY A 11 2.29 6.55 -35.79
C GLY A 11 1.32 5.44 -36.18
N ALA A 12 1.79 4.20 -36.28
CA ALA A 12 0.96 3.03 -36.54
C ALA A 12 -0.04 2.76 -35.42
N VAL A 13 0.38 2.87 -34.15
CA VAL A 13 -0.50 2.75 -32.98
C VAL A 13 -1.49 3.90 -32.92
N GLY A 14 -1.08 5.13 -33.22
CA GLY A 14 -1.98 6.29 -33.31
C GLY A 14 -3.04 6.13 -34.40
N LEU A 15 -2.67 5.54 -35.55
CA LEU A 15 -3.59 5.18 -36.63
C LEU A 15 -4.56 4.07 -36.24
N LEU A 16 -4.09 3.02 -35.56
CA LEU A 16 -4.93 1.92 -35.07
C LEU A 16 -5.89 2.37 -33.95
N ILE A 17 -5.43 3.25 -33.05
CA ILE A 17 -6.27 3.89 -32.03
C ILE A 17 -7.30 4.80 -32.69
N ALA A 18 -6.91 5.58 -33.70
CA ALA A 18 -7.85 6.43 -34.45
C ALA A 18 -8.90 5.59 -35.19
N ASP A 19 -8.52 4.48 -35.82
CA ASP A 19 -9.45 3.57 -36.50
C ASP A 19 -10.40 2.87 -35.51
N ALA A 20 -9.89 2.40 -34.37
CA ALA A 20 -10.67 1.79 -33.29
C ALA A 20 -11.65 2.77 -32.62
N LEU A 21 -11.30 4.06 -32.52
CA LEU A 21 -12.19 5.12 -32.03
C LEU A 21 -13.28 5.51 -33.05
N LEU A 22 -13.06 5.24 -34.34
CA LEU A 22 -13.92 5.67 -35.43
C LEU A 22 -14.88 4.58 -35.95
N ARG A 23 -14.68 3.30 -35.60
CA ARG A 23 -15.48 2.18 -36.12
C ARG A 23 -15.96 1.24 -35.01
N SER A 24 -17.25 0.92 -35.00
CA SER A 24 -17.76 -0.32 -34.38
C SER A 24 -17.10 -1.54 -35.04
N PRO A 25 -16.88 -2.68 -34.34
CA PRO A 25 -16.20 -3.84 -34.92
C PRO A 25 -16.83 -4.21 -36.25
N GLY A 26 -16.06 -3.99 -37.33
CA GLY A 26 -16.53 -4.08 -38.70
C GLY A 26 -16.45 -5.51 -39.25
N PRO A 27 -16.98 -5.74 -40.46
CA PRO A 27 -17.00 -7.07 -41.11
C PRO A 27 -15.60 -7.69 -41.29
N ILE A 28 -14.54 -6.88 -41.32
CA ILE A 28 -13.15 -7.34 -41.41
C ILE A 28 -12.71 -8.06 -40.13
N GLU A 29 -13.05 -7.51 -38.97
CA GLU A 29 -12.65 -8.07 -37.68
C GLU A 29 -13.41 -9.35 -37.36
N GLN A 30 -14.70 -9.39 -37.71
CA GLN A 30 -15.52 -10.59 -37.67
C GLN A 30 -15.00 -11.66 -38.64
N GLY A 31 -14.70 -11.30 -39.89
CA GLY A 31 -14.17 -12.23 -40.87
C GLY A 31 -12.79 -12.80 -40.49
N LEU A 32 -11.92 -11.98 -39.89
CA LEU A 32 -10.64 -12.43 -39.36
C LEU A 32 -10.83 -13.42 -38.20
N MET A 33 -11.74 -13.12 -37.28
CA MET A 33 -12.04 -13.97 -36.14
C MET A 33 -12.64 -15.32 -36.57
N GLN A 34 -13.59 -15.30 -37.50
CA GLN A 34 -14.18 -16.49 -38.09
C GLN A 34 -13.15 -17.31 -38.87
N GLY A 35 -12.27 -16.66 -39.64
CA GLY A 35 -11.18 -17.32 -40.34
C GLY A 35 -10.18 -18.00 -39.38
N ILE A 36 -9.88 -17.38 -38.25
CA ILE A 36 -9.03 -17.98 -37.20
C ILE A 36 -9.72 -19.17 -36.54
N GLN A 37 -11.03 -19.09 -36.26
CA GLN A 37 -11.78 -20.17 -35.61
C GLN A 37 -12.09 -21.35 -36.54
N ALA A 38 -12.29 -21.07 -37.84
CA ALA A 38 -12.55 -22.07 -38.89
C ALA A 38 -11.36 -22.99 -39.17
N VAL A 39 -10.17 -22.65 -38.66
CA VAL A 39 -9.04 -23.57 -38.68
C VAL A 39 -9.35 -24.71 -37.71
N GLU A 40 -9.67 -25.88 -38.24
CA GLU A 40 -9.82 -27.10 -37.45
C GLU A 40 -8.55 -27.94 -37.52
N PHE A 41 -7.82 -28.01 -36.42
CA PHE A 41 -6.76 -28.99 -36.24
C PHE A 41 -7.06 -29.84 -35.00
N PRO A 42 -6.93 -31.18 -35.09
CA PRO A 42 -6.90 -32.00 -33.90
C PRO A 42 -5.76 -31.48 -33.01
N PHE A 43 -5.98 -31.46 -31.69
CA PHE A 43 -5.07 -30.94 -30.66
C PHE A 43 -4.98 -29.42 -30.49
N MET A 44 -5.49 -28.56 -31.38
CA MET A 44 -5.35 -27.10 -31.21
C MET A 44 -6.09 -26.56 -29.99
N ASN A 45 -7.24 -27.12 -29.63
CA ASN A 45 -7.94 -26.74 -28.40
C ASN A 45 -7.13 -27.15 -27.15
N THR A 46 -6.59 -28.37 -27.13
CA THR A 46 -5.73 -28.85 -26.04
C THR A 46 -4.47 -28.00 -25.91
N LEU A 47 -3.85 -27.65 -27.04
CA LEU A 47 -2.69 -26.78 -27.09
C LEU A 47 -3.04 -25.37 -26.59
N ALA A 48 -4.12 -24.75 -27.09
CA ALA A 48 -4.56 -23.43 -26.66
C ALA A 48 -4.90 -23.38 -25.15
N TYR A 49 -5.52 -24.43 -24.60
CA TYR A 49 -5.79 -24.54 -23.17
C TYR A 49 -4.50 -24.73 -22.35
N ALA A 50 -3.59 -25.61 -22.77
CA ALA A 50 -2.30 -25.81 -22.12
C ALA A 50 -1.39 -24.57 -22.18
N LEU A 51 -1.51 -23.80 -23.25
CA LEU A 51 -0.77 -22.57 -23.46
C LEU A 51 -1.39 -21.39 -22.67
N SER A 52 -2.71 -21.32 -22.58
CA SER A 52 -3.43 -20.37 -21.72
C SER A 52 -3.15 -20.63 -20.23
N SER A 53 -2.98 -21.89 -19.81
CA SER A 53 -2.63 -22.22 -18.43
C SER A 53 -1.23 -21.74 -18.02
N LEU A 54 -0.29 -21.67 -18.97
CA LEU A 54 1.04 -21.05 -18.77
C LEU A 54 0.97 -19.53 -18.60
N ALA A 55 -0.08 -18.89 -19.11
CA ALA A 55 -0.34 -17.45 -18.96
C ALA A 55 -1.22 -17.12 -17.73
N THR A 56 -1.40 -18.07 -16.81
CA THR A 56 -2.18 -17.83 -15.59
C THR A 56 -1.51 -16.80 -14.68
N THR A 57 -2.34 -16.07 -13.93
CA THR A 57 -1.90 -15.08 -12.93
C THR A 57 -0.87 -15.66 -11.95
N LEU A 58 -1.00 -16.92 -11.56
CA LEU A 58 -0.08 -17.58 -10.63
C LEU A 58 1.31 -17.77 -11.24
N VAL A 59 1.41 -18.29 -12.47
CA VAL A 59 2.68 -18.47 -13.18
C VAL A 59 3.34 -17.12 -13.43
N PHE A 60 2.55 -16.12 -13.83
CA PHE A 60 3.01 -14.75 -14.00
C PHE A 60 3.61 -14.16 -12.72
N VAL A 61 2.87 -14.21 -11.59
CA VAL A 61 3.32 -13.68 -10.30
C VAL A 61 4.58 -14.41 -9.81
N THR A 62 4.65 -15.73 -10.01
CA THR A 62 5.80 -16.53 -9.62
C THR A 62 7.05 -16.13 -10.41
N PHE A 63 6.94 -16.01 -11.74
CA PHE A 63 8.06 -15.59 -12.58
C PHE A 63 8.46 -14.13 -12.31
N TRP A 64 7.50 -13.24 -12.12
CA TRP A 64 7.73 -11.85 -11.73
C TRP A 64 8.50 -11.74 -10.40
N ALA A 65 8.06 -12.48 -9.38
CA ALA A 65 8.73 -12.49 -8.07
C ALA A 65 10.15 -13.05 -8.18
N ALA A 66 10.34 -14.13 -8.93
CA ALA A 66 11.66 -14.72 -9.17
C ALA A 66 12.60 -13.75 -9.90
N LEU A 67 12.13 -13.06 -10.94
CA LEU A 67 12.93 -12.09 -11.71
C LEU A 67 13.27 -10.85 -10.88
N MET A 68 12.35 -10.40 -10.02
CA MET A 68 12.56 -9.30 -9.09
C MET A 68 13.61 -9.67 -8.03
N ALA A 69 13.48 -10.87 -7.43
CA ALA A 69 14.45 -11.40 -6.48
C ALA A 69 15.83 -11.56 -7.12
N PHE A 70 15.90 -12.15 -8.32
CA PHE A 70 17.14 -12.29 -9.08
C PHE A 70 17.81 -10.93 -9.36
N SER A 71 17.04 -9.92 -9.77
CA SER A 71 17.54 -8.56 -10.00
C SER A 71 18.08 -7.92 -8.72
N ALA A 72 17.37 -8.07 -7.60
CA ALA A 72 17.81 -7.55 -6.30
C ALA A 72 19.08 -8.25 -5.79
N MET A 73 19.17 -9.58 -5.92
CA MET A 73 20.35 -10.37 -5.55
C MET A 73 21.58 -9.96 -6.38
N ARG A 74 21.38 -9.65 -7.67
CA ARG A 74 22.44 -9.14 -8.56
C ARG A 74 22.69 -7.64 -8.39
N ARG A 75 22.04 -6.97 -7.44
CA ARG A 75 22.15 -5.53 -7.17
C ARG A 75 21.78 -4.66 -8.39
N LYS A 76 20.94 -5.17 -9.29
CA LYS A 76 20.31 -4.42 -10.41
C LYS A 76 19.01 -3.79 -9.92
N TRP A 77 19.15 -2.75 -9.11
CA TRP A 77 18.06 -2.11 -8.37
C TRP A 77 17.06 -1.37 -9.27
N GLY A 78 17.53 -0.71 -10.33
CA GLY A 78 16.67 -0.10 -11.34
C GLY A 78 15.79 -1.15 -12.02
N SER A 79 16.36 -2.29 -12.36
CA SER A 79 15.61 -3.43 -12.89
C SER A 79 14.61 -4.01 -11.87
N ALA A 80 14.98 -4.14 -10.60
CA ALA A 80 14.08 -4.59 -9.54
C ALA A 80 12.91 -3.60 -9.30
N VAL A 81 13.17 -2.29 -9.35
CA VAL A 81 12.13 -1.24 -9.24
C VAL A 81 11.20 -1.27 -10.45
N ALA A 82 11.74 -1.41 -11.66
CA ALA A 82 10.93 -1.55 -12.86
C ALA A 82 9.97 -2.75 -12.78
N LEU A 83 10.46 -3.88 -12.27
CA LEU A 83 9.64 -5.06 -12.01
C LEU A 83 8.58 -4.76 -10.94
N ALA A 84 8.92 -4.10 -9.83
CA ALA A 84 7.97 -3.76 -8.77
C ALA A 84 6.79 -2.89 -9.26
N VAL A 85 7.02 -2.01 -10.24
CA VAL A 85 5.99 -1.11 -10.79
C VAL A 85 5.23 -1.74 -11.98
N ALA A 86 5.78 -2.78 -12.61
CA ALA A 86 5.22 -3.43 -13.80
C ALA A 86 3.74 -3.87 -13.66
N PRO A 87 3.28 -4.48 -12.53
CA PRO A 87 1.88 -4.84 -12.37
C PRO A 87 0.92 -3.65 -12.43
N GLY A 88 1.30 -2.51 -11.83
CA GLY A 88 0.49 -1.29 -11.87
C GLY A 88 0.39 -0.70 -13.28
N ILE A 89 1.48 -0.77 -14.05
CA ILE A 89 1.52 -0.34 -15.45
C ILE A 89 0.68 -1.27 -16.32
N ALA A 90 0.74 -2.58 -16.10
CA ALA A 90 -0.10 -3.55 -16.81
C ALA A 90 -1.59 -3.29 -16.60
N VAL A 91 -2.00 -3.02 -15.35
CA VAL A 91 -3.39 -2.66 -15.02
C VAL A 91 -3.81 -1.36 -15.71
N MET A 92 -2.96 -0.33 -15.68
CA MET A 92 -3.25 0.93 -16.37
C MET A 92 -3.37 0.75 -17.89
N THR A 93 -2.49 -0.06 -18.48
CA THR A 93 -2.49 -0.38 -19.93
C THR A 93 -3.77 -1.12 -20.31
N ALA A 94 -4.21 -2.06 -19.48
CA ALA A 94 -5.47 -2.77 -19.68
C ALA A 94 -6.68 -1.85 -19.62
N ILE A 95 -6.70 -0.91 -18.67
CA ILE A 95 -7.78 0.08 -18.54
C ILE A 95 -7.81 0.99 -19.77
N LEU A 96 -6.64 1.48 -20.22
CA LEU A 96 -6.53 2.32 -21.40
C LEU A 96 -6.97 1.58 -22.67
N ALA A 97 -6.51 0.35 -22.87
CA ALA A 97 -6.94 -0.48 -23.99
C ALA A 97 -8.45 -0.65 -23.99
N HIS A 98 -9.04 -1.03 -22.84
CA HIS A 98 -10.49 -1.20 -22.70
C HIS A 98 -11.30 0.08 -22.93
N LEU A 99 -10.75 1.27 -22.61
CA LEU A 99 -11.39 2.55 -22.88
C LEU A 99 -11.30 2.96 -24.37
N ILE A 100 -10.30 2.46 -25.09
CA ILE A 100 -10.06 2.76 -26.51
C ILE A 100 -10.83 1.80 -27.43
N SER A 101 -10.84 0.50 -27.11
CA SER A 101 -11.59 -0.51 -27.85
C SER A 101 -13.02 -0.61 -27.31
N ASN A 102 -14.00 -0.19 -28.08
CA ASN A 102 -15.43 -0.25 -27.74
C ASN A 102 -15.83 -1.65 -27.18
N PRO A 103 -16.60 -1.76 -26.08
CA PRO A 103 -16.67 -2.94 -25.23
C PRO A 103 -17.64 -4.04 -25.71
N LEU A 104 -17.97 -4.11 -26.99
CA LEU A 104 -18.79 -5.20 -27.51
C LEU A 104 -17.91 -6.45 -27.60
N ARG A 105 -17.82 -7.23 -26.52
CA ARG A 105 -17.15 -8.54 -26.53
C ARG A 105 -17.71 -9.38 -27.68
N PRO A 106 -16.92 -10.29 -28.28
CA PRO A 106 -17.44 -11.15 -29.33
C PRO A 106 -18.68 -11.90 -28.85
N GLU A 107 -19.84 -11.61 -29.44
CA GLU A 107 -21.11 -12.16 -29.01
C GLU A 107 -21.26 -13.60 -29.51
N ALA A 108 -21.83 -14.47 -28.65
CA ALA A 108 -21.94 -15.91 -28.89
C ALA A 108 -22.81 -16.30 -30.10
N TYR A 109 -23.54 -15.36 -30.71
CA TYR A 109 -24.32 -15.61 -31.92
C TYR A 109 -23.52 -15.42 -33.23
N VAL A 110 -22.28 -14.92 -33.17
CA VAL A 110 -21.43 -14.62 -34.35
C VAL A 110 -20.21 -15.55 -34.47
N LEU A 111 -19.82 -16.23 -33.40
CA LEU A 111 -18.60 -17.04 -33.31
C LEU A 111 -18.87 -18.47 -32.83
N GLU A 112 -18.13 -19.43 -33.35
CA GLU A 112 -18.22 -20.85 -32.98
C GLU A 112 -17.66 -21.14 -31.58
N ARG A 113 -16.65 -20.37 -31.16
CA ARG A 113 -16.01 -20.51 -29.84
C ARG A 113 -16.12 -19.23 -29.05
N THR A 114 -16.81 -19.27 -27.93
CA THR A 114 -16.84 -18.20 -26.93
C THR A 114 -16.67 -18.78 -25.53
N THR A 115 -15.68 -18.32 -24.78
CA THR A 115 -15.59 -18.66 -23.36
C THR A 115 -16.69 -17.96 -22.57
N GLY A 116 -17.69 -18.72 -22.14
CA GLY A 116 -18.61 -18.28 -21.10
C GLY A 116 -17.84 -18.06 -19.79
N PHE A 117 -17.95 -16.86 -19.22
CA PHE A 117 -17.42 -16.51 -17.91
C PHE A 117 -15.88 -16.49 -17.76
N VAL A 118 -15.24 -15.41 -18.21
CA VAL A 118 -14.06 -14.90 -17.50
C VAL A 118 -14.57 -13.99 -16.38
N SER A 119 -14.32 -14.37 -15.13
CA SER A 119 -14.69 -13.58 -13.94
C SER A 119 -14.25 -12.10 -14.11
N MET A 120 -15.03 -11.15 -13.60
CA MET A 120 -14.72 -9.71 -13.61
C MET A 120 -13.35 -9.34 -13.00
N LEU A 121 -12.60 -10.29 -12.43
CA LEU A 121 -11.33 -10.07 -11.75
C LEU A 121 -10.09 -10.19 -12.65
N THR A 122 -10.17 -10.76 -13.86
CA THR A 122 -9.00 -10.91 -14.77
C THR A 122 -9.38 -10.51 -16.19
N SER A 123 -9.04 -9.29 -16.61
CA SER A 123 -9.20 -8.86 -18.00
C SER A 123 -8.16 -9.56 -18.90
N PRO A 124 -8.57 -10.21 -20.02
CA PRO A 124 -7.64 -10.78 -21.01
C PRO A 124 -6.61 -9.78 -21.56
N ALA A 125 -7.03 -8.53 -21.80
CA ALA A 125 -6.13 -7.44 -22.17
C ALA A 125 -5.08 -7.15 -21.08
N GLY A 126 -5.46 -7.25 -19.81
CA GLY A 126 -4.51 -7.11 -18.69
C GLY A 126 -3.48 -8.23 -18.64
N GLN A 127 -3.86 -9.47 -18.95
CA GLN A 127 -2.94 -10.60 -19.00
C GLN A 127 -1.92 -10.46 -20.14
N ILE A 128 -2.38 -10.01 -21.33
CA ILE A 128 -1.50 -9.73 -22.48
C ILE A 128 -0.52 -8.60 -22.15
N ALA A 129 -1.02 -7.46 -21.64
CA ALA A 129 -0.18 -6.33 -21.28
C ALA A 129 0.88 -6.72 -20.24
N ALA A 130 0.47 -7.45 -19.20
CA ALA A 130 1.36 -7.93 -18.16
C ALA A 130 2.46 -8.84 -18.73
N THR A 131 2.09 -9.84 -19.55
CA THR A 131 3.03 -10.83 -20.11
C THR A 131 4.05 -10.18 -21.04
N ILE A 132 3.63 -9.21 -21.86
CA ILE A 132 4.53 -8.46 -22.74
C ILE A 132 5.47 -7.55 -21.95
N LEU A 133 4.97 -6.86 -20.92
CA LEU A 133 5.80 -6.04 -20.03
C LEU A 133 6.85 -6.89 -19.31
N LEU A 134 6.45 -8.06 -18.79
CA LEU A 134 7.35 -8.98 -18.10
C LEU A 134 8.40 -9.59 -19.04
N ALA A 135 8.01 -9.98 -20.26
CA ALA A 135 8.93 -10.45 -21.28
C ALA A 135 9.99 -9.38 -21.64
N GLY A 136 9.53 -8.14 -21.87
CA GLY A 136 10.42 -7.02 -22.17
C GLY A 136 11.40 -6.69 -21.03
N LEU A 137 10.91 -6.73 -19.78
CA LEU A 137 11.75 -6.53 -18.59
C LEU A 137 12.72 -7.69 -18.34
N ALA A 138 12.30 -8.94 -18.59
CA ALA A 138 13.17 -10.11 -18.51
C ALA A 138 14.34 -9.99 -19.49
N VAL A 139 14.05 -9.60 -20.73
CA VAL A 139 15.09 -9.32 -21.73
C VAL A 139 16.03 -8.23 -21.24
N ALA A 140 15.52 -7.11 -20.72
CA ALA A 140 16.36 -6.04 -20.19
C ALA A 140 17.28 -6.49 -19.03
N VAL A 141 16.78 -7.32 -18.12
CA VAL A 141 17.57 -7.89 -17.00
C VAL A 141 18.68 -8.83 -17.51
N LEU A 142 18.38 -9.65 -18.52
CA LEU A 142 19.24 -10.71 -19.04
C LEU A 142 20.26 -10.22 -20.08
N VAL A 143 19.97 -9.14 -20.81
CA VAL A 143 20.79 -8.64 -21.92
C VAL A 143 22.13 -8.03 -21.46
N GLY A 144 22.25 -7.66 -20.20
CA GLY A 144 23.44 -6.98 -19.66
C GLY A 144 24.73 -7.80 -19.53
N GLU A 145 24.76 -9.11 -19.84
CA GLU A 145 25.88 -9.98 -19.39
C GLU A 145 26.47 -10.96 -20.42
N ARG A 146 26.02 -11.03 -21.67
CA ARG A 146 26.49 -12.07 -22.63
C ARG A 146 26.55 -11.65 -24.10
N SER A 147 27.07 -12.54 -24.94
CA SER A 147 27.23 -12.38 -26.39
C SER A 147 25.91 -12.07 -27.12
N ARG A 148 26.00 -11.41 -28.29
CA ARG A 148 24.83 -11.04 -29.12
C ARG A 148 23.91 -12.23 -29.45
N ARG A 149 24.46 -13.44 -29.63
CA ARG A 149 23.67 -14.65 -29.88
C ARG A 149 22.80 -15.04 -28.70
N PHE A 150 23.32 -14.94 -27.48
CA PHE A 150 22.54 -15.21 -26.27
C PHE A 150 21.40 -14.21 -26.11
N GLN A 151 21.66 -12.92 -26.40
CA GLN A 151 20.63 -11.88 -26.37
C GLN A 151 19.48 -12.14 -27.34
N SER A 152 19.79 -12.52 -28.60
CA SER A 152 18.76 -12.86 -29.59
C SER A 152 17.94 -14.07 -29.17
N VAL A 153 18.58 -15.14 -28.69
CA VAL A 153 17.90 -16.37 -28.23
C VAL A 153 17.02 -16.10 -27.02
N SER A 154 17.54 -15.38 -26.00
CA SER A 154 16.75 -15.01 -24.81
C SER A 154 15.57 -14.10 -25.14
N THR A 155 15.73 -13.21 -26.11
CA THR A 155 14.62 -12.35 -26.59
C THR A 155 13.52 -13.18 -27.22
N VAL A 156 13.87 -14.09 -28.13
CA VAL A 156 12.88 -14.98 -28.75
C VAL A 156 12.17 -15.82 -27.69
N ILE A 157 12.92 -16.44 -26.77
CA ILE A 157 12.35 -17.28 -25.71
C ILE A 157 11.41 -16.48 -24.80
N ALA A 158 11.78 -15.25 -24.42
CA ALA A 158 10.97 -14.41 -23.52
C ALA A 158 9.63 -13.99 -24.13
N PHE A 159 9.54 -13.83 -25.45
CA PHE A 159 8.32 -13.38 -26.14
C PHE A 159 7.41 -14.52 -26.63
N ILE A 160 7.87 -15.79 -26.61
CA ILE A 160 7.03 -16.95 -26.92
C ILE A 160 5.77 -16.99 -26.04
N PRO A 161 5.85 -16.91 -24.69
CA PRO A 161 4.67 -16.93 -23.83
C PRO A 161 3.69 -15.79 -24.12
N ALA A 162 4.19 -14.60 -24.45
CA ALA A 162 3.34 -13.44 -24.79
C ALA A 162 2.57 -13.66 -26.09
N THR A 163 3.25 -14.13 -27.14
CA THR A 163 2.65 -14.42 -28.45
C THR A 163 1.59 -15.52 -28.33
N VAL A 164 1.92 -16.54 -27.54
CA VAL A 164 1.06 -17.66 -27.24
C VAL A 164 -0.19 -17.24 -26.45
N ALA A 165 -0.04 -16.38 -25.44
CA ALA A 165 -1.18 -15.86 -24.67
C ALA A 165 -2.14 -15.04 -25.55
N VAL A 166 -1.59 -14.16 -26.40
CA VAL A 166 -2.37 -13.38 -27.37
C VAL A 166 -3.17 -14.30 -28.29
N PHE A 167 -2.51 -15.30 -28.87
CA PHE A 167 -3.17 -16.26 -29.75
C PHE A 167 -4.25 -17.06 -29.01
N GLY A 168 -3.97 -17.54 -27.80
CA GLY A 168 -4.93 -18.30 -26.99
C GLY A 168 -6.20 -17.51 -26.68
N HIS A 169 -6.08 -16.21 -26.40
CA HIS A 169 -7.24 -15.35 -26.12
C HIS A 169 -8.09 -15.06 -27.35
N ILE A 170 -7.46 -14.86 -28.51
CA ILE A 170 -8.15 -14.70 -29.80
C ILE A 170 -8.83 -16.02 -30.19
N TRP A 171 -8.10 -17.14 -30.12
CA TRP A 171 -8.63 -18.47 -30.43
C TRP A 171 -9.86 -18.84 -29.60
N ALA A 172 -9.83 -18.51 -28.30
CA ALA A 172 -10.90 -18.80 -27.35
C ALA A 172 -12.12 -17.87 -27.47
N GLY A 173 -12.10 -16.87 -28.36
CA GLY A 173 -13.21 -15.91 -28.45
C GLY A 173 -13.27 -14.91 -27.30
N SER A 174 -12.19 -14.79 -26.51
CA SER A 174 -12.17 -13.98 -25.29
C SER A 174 -11.69 -12.54 -25.52
N LEU A 175 -11.09 -12.26 -26.68
CA LEU A 175 -10.53 -10.96 -27.05
C LEU A 175 -10.56 -10.76 -28.57
N TRP A 176 -10.86 -9.54 -29.00
CA TRP A 176 -10.77 -9.19 -30.42
C TRP A 176 -9.31 -9.05 -30.88
N PRO A 177 -8.99 -9.38 -32.15
CA PRO A 177 -7.66 -9.16 -32.70
C PRO A 177 -7.18 -7.70 -32.60
N SER A 178 -8.06 -6.71 -32.82
CA SER A 178 -7.69 -5.29 -32.71
C SER A 178 -7.36 -4.88 -31.28
N GLU A 179 -8.12 -5.36 -30.30
CA GLU A 179 -7.88 -5.13 -28.86
C GLU A 179 -6.57 -5.79 -28.42
N ALA A 180 -6.28 -6.99 -28.91
CA ALA A 180 -5.02 -7.69 -28.67
C ALA A 180 -3.81 -6.92 -29.23
N ILE A 181 -3.88 -6.46 -30.48
CA ILE A 181 -2.82 -5.68 -31.13
C ILE A 181 -2.61 -4.34 -30.42
N THR A 182 -3.70 -3.64 -30.07
CA THR A 182 -3.64 -2.35 -29.37
C THR A 182 -2.98 -2.51 -28.00
N THR A 183 -3.41 -3.51 -27.24
CA THR A 183 -2.84 -3.84 -25.93
C THR A 183 -1.36 -4.20 -26.04
N ALA A 184 -1.00 -5.07 -26.99
CA ALA A 184 0.38 -5.48 -27.20
C ALA A 184 1.27 -4.32 -27.58
N SER A 185 0.79 -3.44 -28.45
CA SER A 185 1.55 -2.28 -28.91
C SER A 185 1.76 -1.25 -27.80
N LEU A 186 0.73 -0.97 -26.99
CA LEU A 186 0.86 -0.10 -25.82
C LEU A 186 1.85 -0.68 -24.79
N ALA A 187 1.80 -1.98 -24.54
CA ALA A 187 2.73 -2.65 -23.64
C ALA A 187 4.19 -2.56 -24.14
N VAL A 188 4.45 -2.83 -25.42
CA VAL A 188 5.79 -2.69 -26.04
C VAL A 188 6.28 -1.25 -25.97
N LEU A 189 5.42 -0.27 -26.28
CA LEU A 189 5.76 1.15 -26.19
C LEU A 189 6.15 1.58 -24.78
N LEU A 190 5.54 0.98 -23.74
CA LEU A 190 5.85 1.26 -22.35
C LEU A 190 7.10 0.54 -21.84
N VAL A 191 7.44 -0.65 -22.36
CA VAL A 191 8.69 -1.35 -21.99
C VAL A 191 9.91 -0.47 -22.23
N ILE A 192 9.98 0.21 -23.38
CA ILE A 192 11.15 1.00 -23.80
C ILE A 192 11.52 2.10 -22.77
N PRO A 193 10.64 3.04 -22.39
CA PRO A 193 10.96 4.07 -21.42
C PRO A 193 11.18 3.50 -20.00
N ILE A 194 10.50 2.41 -19.63
CA ILE A 194 10.71 1.75 -18.33
C ILE A 194 12.12 1.16 -18.24
N VAL A 195 12.54 0.41 -19.27
CA VAL A 195 13.87 -0.18 -19.34
C VAL A 195 14.95 0.91 -19.38
N TRP A 196 14.73 1.97 -20.15
CA TRP A 196 15.63 3.12 -20.17
C TRP A 196 15.76 3.79 -18.79
N ALA A 197 14.64 4.02 -18.10
CA ALA A 197 14.66 4.57 -16.75
C ALA A 197 15.34 3.62 -15.75
N ALA A 198 15.08 2.31 -15.86
CA ALA A 198 15.71 1.29 -15.03
C ALA A 198 17.24 1.29 -15.18
N GLN A 199 17.74 1.32 -16.42
CA GLN A 199 19.18 1.40 -16.71
C GLN A 199 19.79 2.69 -16.14
N ARG A 200 19.10 3.82 -16.28
CA ARG A 200 19.55 5.11 -15.72
C ARG A 200 19.61 5.10 -14.20
N ILE A 201 18.68 4.41 -13.55
CA ILE A 201 18.66 4.20 -12.11
C ILE A 201 19.81 3.27 -11.72
N ASP A 202 20.02 2.17 -12.44
CA ASP A 202 21.13 1.23 -12.18
C ASP A 202 22.50 1.92 -12.30
N GLU A 203 22.73 2.74 -13.33
CA GLU A 203 23.96 3.55 -13.48
C GLU A 203 24.21 4.50 -12.31
N ARG A 204 23.14 5.07 -11.74
CA ARG A 204 23.25 6.05 -10.64
C ARG A 204 23.32 5.39 -9.27
N LEU A 205 22.75 4.20 -9.12
CA LEU A 205 22.71 3.45 -7.87
C LEU A 205 23.84 2.43 -7.75
N SER A 206 24.54 2.10 -8.85
CA SER A 206 25.72 1.23 -8.82
C SER A 206 26.80 1.84 -7.94
N GLY A 207 27.16 1.14 -6.86
CA GLY A 207 28.13 1.60 -5.87
C GLY A 207 27.54 2.39 -4.69
N ILE A 208 26.24 2.74 -4.72
CA ILE A 208 25.58 3.30 -3.53
C ILE A 208 25.23 2.15 -2.58
N PRO A 209 25.70 2.20 -1.31
CA PRO A 209 25.31 1.24 -0.30
C PRO A 209 23.81 1.41 -0.03
N LEU A 210 22.99 0.58 -0.67
CA LEU A 210 21.53 0.65 -0.56
C LEU A 210 21.06 0.03 0.75
N ILE A 211 21.54 -1.17 1.08
CA ILE A 211 21.10 -1.90 2.27
C ILE A 211 22.16 -1.87 3.36
N SER A 212 23.40 -2.21 3.02
CA SER A 212 24.53 -2.27 3.96
C SER A 212 25.04 -0.88 4.34
N ALA A 213 25.81 -0.82 5.43
CA ALA A 213 26.50 0.39 5.82
C ALA A 213 27.42 0.88 4.69
N ALA A 214 27.50 2.18 4.53
CA ALA A 214 28.53 2.77 3.69
C ALA A 214 29.89 2.60 4.38
N PRO A 215 30.97 2.34 3.62
CA PRO A 215 32.29 2.21 4.20
C PRO A 215 32.68 3.49 4.96
N VAL A 216 33.24 3.29 6.14
CA VAL A 216 33.85 4.34 6.95
C VAL A 216 35.36 4.24 6.72
N PRO A 217 36.09 5.33 6.46
CA PRO A 217 37.54 5.27 6.38
C PRO A 217 38.13 4.75 7.69
N HIS A 218 38.82 3.62 7.62
CA HIS A 218 39.50 2.98 8.73
C HIS A 218 40.74 2.25 8.19
N ARG A 219 41.65 1.86 9.08
CA ARG A 219 42.82 1.07 8.70
C ARG A 219 42.41 -0.39 8.62
N GLU A 220 42.41 -0.97 7.43
CA GLU A 220 42.06 -2.38 7.17
C GLU A 220 42.94 -3.36 7.97
N GLU A 221 44.17 -2.95 8.30
CA GLU A 221 45.12 -3.72 9.13
C GLU A 221 44.68 -3.87 10.60
N LYS A 222 43.76 -3.02 11.07
CA LYS A 222 43.24 -3.09 12.43
C LYS A 222 41.97 -3.95 12.46
N PRO A 223 41.74 -4.74 13.53
CA PRO A 223 40.52 -5.50 13.67
C PRO A 223 39.30 -4.59 13.58
N HIS A 224 38.35 -4.98 12.73
CA HIS A 224 37.11 -4.26 12.47
C HIS A 224 36.01 -5.25 12.06
N ALA A 225 34.76 -4.83 12.19
CA ALA A 225 33.61 -5.61 11.74
C ALA A 225 32.57 -4.71 11.06
N HIS A 226 31.78 -5.28 10.16
CA HIS A 226 30.74 -4.57 9.45
C HIS A 226 29.36 -5.08 9.85
N ALA A 227 28.55 -4.18 10.41
CA ALA A 227 27.15 -4.42 10.68
C ALA A 227 26.27 -3.81 9.57
N LEU A 228 24.96 -4.09 9.62
CA LEU A 228 24.00 -3.62 8.61
C LEU A 228 24.02 -2.09 8.44
N THR A 229 24.19 -1.33 9.53
CA THR A 229 24.11 0.13 9.52
C THR A 229 25.35 0.84 10.06
N SER A 230 26.36 0.10 10.49
CA SER A 230 27.55 0.64 11.15
C SER A 230 28.82 -0.14 10.84
N THR A 231 29.96 0.49 11.10
CA THR A 231 31.27 -0.15 11.17
C THR A 231 31.73 -0.17 12.62
N ILE A 232 32.23 -1.30 13.09
CA ILE A 232 32.73 -1.53 14.44
C ILE A 232 34.26 -1.51 14.38
N LEU A 233 34.88 -0.70 15.22
CA LEU A 233 36.33 -0.58 15.36
C LEU A 233 36.74 -1.11 16.73
N PHE A 234 37.77 -1.95 16.77
CA PHE A 234 38.25 -2.56 18.01
C PHE A 234 39.47 -1.78 18.55
N HIS A 235 39.47 -1.51 19.85
CA HIS A 235 40.43 -0.66 20.54
C HIS A 235 40.83 -1.29 21.89
N GLY A 236 41.64 -2.35 21.84
CA GLY A 236 42.02 -3.10 23.04
C GLY A 236 40.77 -3.64 23.73
N ASP A 237 40.52 -3.18 24.96
CA ASP A 237 39.40 -3.62 25.79
C ASP A 237 38.07 -2.90 25.47
N THR A 238 38.03 -2.10 24.41
CA THR A 238 36.84 -1.34 24.01
C THR A 238 36.52 -1.50 22.53
N VAL A 239 35.26 -1.27 22.17
CA VAL A 239 34.77 -1.25 20.79
C VAL A 239 33.99 0.03 20.52
N SER A 240 34.21 0.63 19.36
CA SER A 240 33.49 1.83 18.92
C SER A 240 32.68 1.55 17.67
N LYS A 241 31.37 1.84 17.74
CA LYS A 241 30.41 1.62 16.66
C LYS A 241 30.07 2.94 15.97
N ILE A 242 30.48 3.08 14.71
CA ILE A 242 30.25 4.26 13.87
C ILE A 242 29.10 4.00 12.91
N TYR A 243 28.02 4.76 13.01
CA TYR A 243 26.83 4.60 12.18
C TYR A 243 26.98 5.31 10.83
N ARG A 244 26.78 4.54 9.76
CA ARG A 244 26.73 5.06 8.39
C ARG A 244 25.78 4.20 7.54
N PRO A 245 24.49 4.17 7.88
CA PRO A 245 23.52 3.31 7.21
C PRO A 245 23.45 3.56 5.70
N GLY A 246 23.10 2.51 4.96
CA GLY A 246 22.76 2.60 3.54
C GLY A 246 21.50 3.43 3.28
N PHE A 247 21.16 3.61 2.01
CA PHE A 247 20.01 4.40 1.59
C PHE A 247 18.67 3.88 2.16
N LEU A 248 18.44 2.57 2.15
CA LEU A 248 17.17 1.96 2.55
C LEU A 248 16.88 2.14 4.04
N PRO A 249 17.78 1.80 4.99
CA PRO A 249 17.55 2.10 6.40
C PRO A 249 17.28 3.60 6.66
N ARG A 250 18.00 4.49 5.97
CA ARG A 250 17.79 5.95 6.06
C ARG A 250 16.42 6.35 5.53
N ALA A 251 16.00 5.80 4.39
CA ALA A 251 14.70 6.09 3.78
C ALA A 251 13.54 5.58 4.64
N ILE A 252 13.66 4.38 5.22
CA ILE A 252 12.66 3.81 6.14
C ILE A 252 12.56 4.68 7.40
N TYR A 253 13.69 5.06 8.00
CA TYR A 253 13.69 5.95 9.17
C TYR A 253 13.08 7.31 8.84
N TRP A 254 13.45 7.91 7.70
CA TRP A 254 12.88 9.17 7.25
C TRP A 254 11.37 9.06 7.00
N ALA A 255 10.91 7.96 6.40
CA ALA A 255 9.48 7.74 6.20
C ALA A 255 8.71 7.63 7.53
N ALA A 256 9.34 7.10 8.59
CA ALA A 256 8.76 6.99 9.92
C ALA A 256 8.82 8.31 10.72
N PHE A 257 9.96 8.99 10.77
CA PHE A 257 10.17 10.12 11.71
C PHE A 257 10.40 11.47 11.02
N GLN A 258 10.52 11.46 9.68
CA GLN A 258 10.81 12.63 8.84
C GLN A 258 12.11 13.35 9.24
N ALA A 259 13.07 12.57 9.75
CA ALA A 259 14.39 13.00 10.20
C ALA A 259 15.49 12.15 9.55
N GLU A 260 16.74 12.61 9.64
CA GLU A 260 17.91 11.79 9.32
C GLU A 260 18.03 10.63 10.32
N PHE A 261 18.67 9.52 9.92
CA PHE A 261 18.91 8.39 10.80
C PHE A 261 19.64 8.84 12.07
N PRO A 262 19.13 8.48 13.27
CA PRO A 262 19.36 9.26 14.48
C PRO A 262 20.81 9.10 14.95
N TYR A 263 21.33 7.88 14.91
CA TYR A 263 22.67 7.56 15.39
C TYR A 263 23.82 8.10 14.51
N MET A 264 23.53 8.76 13.37
CA MET A 264 24.58 9.35 12.54
C MET A 264 25.14 10.66 13.13
N ARG A 265 24.28 11.48 13.72
CA ARG A 265 24.60 12.87 14.11
C ARG A 265 23.87 13.36 15.35
N ASN A 266 22.79 12.70 15.76
CA ASN A 266 22.02 13.13 16.91
C ASN A 266 22.68 12.64 18.20
N ARG A 267 23.46 13.51 18.85
CA ARG A 267 24.13 13.18 20.11
C ARG A 267 23.15 12.76 21.21
N ALA A 268 21.95 13.37 21.26
CA ALA A 268 20.93 12.97 22.23
C ALA A 268 20.43 11.53 21.98
N ALA A 269 20.28 11.12 20.73
CA ALA A 269 19.91 9.74 20.39
C ALA A 269 20.99 8.74 20.81
N LEU A 270 22.26 9.09 20.60
CA LEU A 270 23.40 8.24 20.98
C LEU A 270 23.55 8.15 22.51
N ASN A 271 23.41 9.27 23.23
CA ASN A 271 23.39 9.27 24.69
C ASN A 271 22.20 8.45 25.24
N ALA A 272 21.01 8.59 24.62
CA ALA A 272 19.85 7.79 24.98
C ALA A 272 20.12 6.29 24.78
N ALA A 273 20.83 5.89 23.72
CA ALA A 273 21.25 4.51 23.49
C ALA A 273 22.25 4.02 24.56
N VAL A 274 23.24 4.84 24.95
CA VAL A 274 24.19 4.52 26.04
C VAL A 274 23.45 4.28 27.35
N HIS A 275 22.59 5.22 27.76
CA HIS A 275 21.84 5.08 29.01
C HIS A 275 20.83 3.93 28.97
N ARG A 276 20.15 3.73 27.83
CA ARG A 276 19.26 2.57 27.62
C ARG A 276 20.01 1.26 27.79
N ARG A 277 21.18 1.12 27.17
CA ARG A 277 21.98 -0.11 27.26
C ARG A 277 22.38 -0.40 28.71
N ASN A 278 22.82 0.63 29.44
CA ASN A 278 23.20 0.48 30.85
C ASN A 278 21.99 0.24 31.78
N LEU A 279 20.83 0.86 31.50
CA LEU A 279 19.58 0.59 32.21
C LEU A 279 19.19 -0.88 32.07
N ILE A 280 19.23 -1.39 30.84
CA ILE A 280 18.94 -2.79 30.54
C ILE A 280 19.99 -3.70 31.19
N GLY A 281 21.27 -3.33 31.16
CA GLY A 281 22.34 -4.05 31.83
C GLY A 281 22.08 -4.25 33.33
N GLN A 282 21.62 -3.20 34.03
CA GLN A 282 21.20 -3.29 35.43
C GLN A 282 19.93 -4.16 35.60
N LEU A 283 18.93 -4.03 34.73
CA LEU A 283 17.74 -4.88 34.82
C LEU A 283 18.04 -6.36 34.58
N THR A 284 18.99 -6.69 33.69
CA THR A 284 19.45 -8.08 33.53
C THR A 284 20.21 -8.60 34.74
N GLU A 285 20.98 -7.74 35.42
CA GLU A 285 21.62 -8.08 36.70
C GLU A 285 20.57 -8.44 37.76
N TYR A 286 19.47 -7.70 37.82
CA TYR A 286 18.35 -8.04 38.67
C TYR A 286 17.69 -9.39 38.30
N TRP A 287 17.45 -9.64 37.01
CA TRP A 287 16.73 -10.83 36.53
C TRP A 287 17.52 -12.12 36.61
N TYR A 288 18.83 -12.07 36.38
CA TYR A 288 19.69 -13.26 36.24
C TYR A 288 20.80 -13.34 37.30
N GLY A 289 20.95 -12.32 38.14
CA GLY A 289 22.03 -12.20 39.13
C GLY A 289 23.32 -11.59 38.56
N GLU A 290 23.39 -11.37 37.24
CA GLU A 290 24.52 -10.74 36.57
C GLU A 290 24.09 -10.01 35.29
N SER A 291 24.89 -9.04 34.84
CA SER A 291 24.54 -8.29 33.64
C SER A 291 24.74 -9.11 32.37
N HIS A 292 23.71 -9.21 31.53
CA HIS A 292 23.75 -9.90 30.23
C HIS A 292 23.80 -8.92 29.06
N VAL A 293 24.20 -7.68 29.28
CA VAL A 293 24.34 -6.67 28.24
C VAL A 293 25.70 -6.01 28.35
N ALA A 294 26.39 -5.86 27.21
CA ALA A 294 27.67 -5.17 27.17
C ALA A 294 27.51 -3.72 27.62
N ARG A 295 28.32 -3.27 28.58
CA ARG A 295 28.25 -1.92 29.11
C ARG A 295 28.60 -0.89 28.03
N ALA A 296 27.78 0.15 27.91
CA ALA A 296 28.09 1.31 27.08
C ALA A 296 28.86 2.34 27.92
N ILE A 297 30.04 2.75 27.44
CA ILE A 297 30.92 3.71 28.12
C ILE A 297 30.43 5.13 27.83
N GLY A 298 30.18 5.45 26.56
CA GLY A 298 29.84 6.82 26.17
C GLY A 298 29.73 7.04 24.66
N VAL A 299 29.70 8.32 24.29
CA VAL A 299 29.61 8.78 22.89
C VAL A 299 30.85 9.58 22.52
N ASP A 300 31.70 8.97 21.72
CA ASP A 300 32.96 9.56 21.25
C ASP A 300 32.84 10.13 19.84
N GLU A 301 33.83 10.94 19.44
CA GLU A 301 33.96 11.44 18.08
C GLU A 301 35.23 10.88 17.44
N ILE A 302 35.06 10.04 16.41
CA ILE A 302 36.13 9.36 15.69
C ILE A 302 36.12 9.86 14.25
N ASN A 303 37.20 10.53 13.83
CA ASN A 303 37.33 11.11 12.48
C ASN A 303 36.14 12.02 12.09
N GLY A 304 35.69 12.87 13.02
CA GLY A 304 34.58 13.79 12.80
C GLY A 304 33.19 13.13 12.78
N ARG A 305 33.07 11.89 13.28
CA ARG A 305 31.82 11.12 13.33
C ARG A 305 31.55 10.65 14.75
N LEU A 306 30.30 10.76 15.17
CA LEU A 306 29.89 10.23 16.46
C LEU A 306 29.89 8.69 16.44
N ALA A 307 30.30 8.10 17.56
CA ALA A 307 30.35 6.67 17.79
C ALA A 307 29.82 6.33 19.19
N ILE A 308 29.18 5.17 19.34
CA ILE A 308 28.96 4.60 20.68
C ILE A 308 30.17 3.74 21.01
N THR A 309 30.79 3.99 22.16
CA THR A 309 31.90 3.16 22.67
C THR A 309 31.39 2.30 23.81
N SER A 310 31.75 1.02 23.80
CA SER A 310 31.38 0.02 24.80
C SER A 310 32.55 -0.87 25.18
N ASP A 311 32.41 -1.57 26.30
CA ASP A 311 33.36 -2.60 26.70
C ASP A 311 33.39 -3.72 25.64
N LEU A 312 34.58 -4.23 25.33
CA LEU A 312 34.72 -5.43 24.50
C LEU A 312 34.29 -6.65 25.32
N VAL A 313 33.38 -7.44 24.77
CA VAL A 313 33.03 -8.75 25.34
C VAL A 313 34.01 -9.80 24.80
N ASP A 314 34.76 -10.45 25.70
CA ASP A 314 35.61 -11.60 25.38
C ASP A 314 34.74 -12.85 25.19
N GLY A 315 34.19 -13.00 23.98
CA GLY A 315 33.29 -14.09 23.62
C GLY A 315 33.25 -14.32 22.11
N GLY A 316 32.56 -15.40 21.72
CA GLY A 316 32.35 -15.81 20.33
C GLY A 316 30.87 -15.92 19.96
N GLU A 317 30.60 -16.38 18.74
CA GLU A 317 29.23 -16.76 18.35
C GLU A 317 28.71 -17.88 19.27
N PRO A 318 27.41 -17.90 19.61
CA PRO A 318 26.83 -18.96 20.42
C PRO A 318 27.06 -20.35 19.82
N THR A 319 27.63 -21.26 20.62
CA THR A 319 27.90 -22.65 20.26
C THR A 319 26.61 -23.45 20.09
N ASP A 320 25.64 -23.24 20.99
CA ASP A 320 24.30 -23.81 20.94
C ASP A 320 23.26 -22.73 20.56
N ARG A 321 22.86 -22.73 19.30
CA ARG A 321 21.90 -21.76 18.75
C ARG A 321 20.49 -21.93 19.30
N GLU A 322 20.10 -23.12 19.75
CA GLU A 322 18.77 -23.34 20.32
C GLU A 322 18.70 -22.77 21.73
N LYS A 323 19.71 -23.02 22.57
CA LYS A 323 19.80 -22.39 23.91
C LYS A 323 19.90 -20.86 23.83
N ALA A 324 20.68 -20.33 22.89
CA ALA A 324 20.72 -18.89 22.67
C ALA A 324 19.35 -18.32 22.27
N ARG A 325 18.56 -19.07 21.50
CA ARG A 325 17.18 -18.68 21.15
C ARG A 325 16.25 -18.73 22.36
N GLU A 326 16.35 -19.75 23.20
CA GLU A 326 15.58 -19.85 24.46
C GLU A 326 15.89 -18.67 25.39
N PHE A 327 17.17 -18.31 25.54
CA PHE A 327 17.60 -17.12 26.27
C PHE A 327 16.95 -15.84 25.70
N LEU A 328 16.97 -15.65 24.38
CA LEU A 328 16.33 -14.51 23.74
C LEU A 328 14.81 -14.48 23.94
N VAL A 329 14.14 -15.63 23.91
CA VAL A 329 12.68 -15.73 24.17
C VAL A 329 12.34 -15.26 25.59
N ASP A 330 13.09 -15.73 26.59
CA ASP A 330 12.92 -15.27 27.98
C ASP A 330 13.20 -13.78 28.12
N LEU A 331 14.31 -13.30 27.54
CA LEU A 331 14.72 -11.91 27.58
C LEU A 331 13.68 -10.98 26.93
N VAL A 332 13.11 -11.38 25.78
CA VAL A 332 12.03 -10.65 25.11
C VAL A 332 10.80 -10.54 26.03
N GLY A 333 10.44 -11.62 26.73
CA GLY A 333 9.32 -11.62 27.68
C GLY A 333 9.52 -10.59 28.79
N ARG A 334 10.70 -10.57 29.41
CA ARG A 334 11.07 -9.61 30.47
C ARG A 334 11.11 -8.17 29.96
N PHE A 335 11.65 -7.94 28.77
CA PHE A 335 11.65 -6.63 28.14
C PHE A 335 10.22 -6.13 27.88
N GLU A 336 9.35 -7.00 27.36
CA GLU A 336 7.97 -6.63 27.08
C GLU A 336 7.20 -6.29 28.37
N GLU A 337 7.45 -7.03 29.45
CA GLU A 337 6.90 -6.77 30.78
C GLU A 337 7.38 -5.42 31.33
N ALA A 338 8.69 -5.19 31.32
CA ALA A 338 9.32 -3.96 31.81
C ALA A 338 9.16 -2.74 30.87
N GLY A 339 8.55 -2.90 29.70
CA GLY A 339 8.29 -1.80 28.76
C GLY A 339 9.49 -1.36 27.93
N LEU A 340 10.46 -2.24 27.69
CA LEU A 340 11.67 -2.02 26.92
C LEU A 340 11.51 -2.43 25.44
N PRO A 341 12.35 -1.90 24.52
CA PRO A 341 12.27 -2.23 23.09
C PRO A 341 12.81 -3.64 22.80
N THR A 342 12.03 -4.47 22.12
CA THR A 342 12.36 -5.89 21.91
C THR A 342 13.00 -6.21 20.56
N TRP A 343 12.99 -5.29 19.59
CA TRP A 343 13.29 -5.61 18.19
C TRP A 343 14.68 -6.23 17.96
N GLN A 344 15.72 -5.74 18.64
CA GLN A 344 17.11 -6.26 18.48
C GLN A 344 17.35 -7.65 19.08
N ILE A 345 16.45 -8.11 19.94
CA ILE A 345 16.56 -9.39 20.65
C ILE A 345 15.43 -10.35 20.28
N ASP A 346 14.50 -9.93 19.42
CA ASP A 346 13.36 -10.75 19.01
C ASP A 346 13.85 -11.90 18.12
N TYR A 347 13.68 -13.15 18.56
CA TYR A 347 14.13 -14.33 17.81
C TYR A 347 13.56 -14.44 16.38
N ARG A 348 12.49 -13.70 16.06
CA ARG A 348 11.92 -13.61 14.70
C ARG A 348 12.72 -12.68 13.79
N GLN A 349 13.54 -11.80 14.36
CA GLN A 349 14.52 -11.01 13.61
C GLN A 349 15.64 -11.96 13.14
N PRO A 350 15.91 -12.03 11.82
CA PRO A 350 16.92 -12.96 11.28
C PRO A 350 18.35 -12.78 11.80
N ARG A 351 18.63 -11.67 12.50
CA ARG A 351 19.95 -11.31 13.03
C ARG A 351 19.99 -11.13 14.55
N ALA A 352 18.93 -11.51 15.27
CA ALA A 352 18.95 -11.37 16.74
C ALA A 352 20.08 -12.18 17.39
N LEU A 353 20.42 -13.35 16.82
CA LEU A 353 21.55 -14.17 17.29
C LEU A 353 22.91 -13.50 17.02
N ASP A 354 23.05 -12.72 15.93
CA ASP A 354 24.28 -11.97 15.63
C ASP A 354 24.58 -10.90 16.70
N ASN A 355 23.57 -10.50 17.48
CA ASN A 355 23.68 -9.51 18.55
C ASN A 355 24.06 -10.13 19.91
N VAL A 356 24.21 -11.45 19.99
CA VAL A 356 24.53 -12.19 21.22
C VAL A 356 25.89 -12.86 21.07
N MET A 357 26.75 -12.70 22.09
CA MET A 357 28.00 -13.44 22.21
C MET A 357 27.92 -14.43 23.36
N GLU A 358 28.52 -15.60 23.19
CA GLU A 358 28.79 -16.54 24.28
C GLU A 358 30.21 -16.32 24.79
N THR A 359 30.33 -15.97 26.07
CA THR A 359 31.61 -15.83 26.77
C THR A 359 32.22 -17.19 27.07
N LYS A 360 33.50 -17.23 27.44
CA LYS A 360 34.21 -18.47 27.78
C LYS A 360 33.56 -19.27 28.91
N ASP A 361 32.85 -18.60 29.81
CA ASP A 361 32.13 -19.22 30.93
C ASP A 361 30.74 -19.74 30.54
N GLY A 362 30.38 -19.74 29.25
CA GLY A 362 29.10 -20.21 28.73
C GLY A 362 27.94 -19.21 28.90
N LYS A 363 28.24 -17.99 29.34
CA LYS A 363 27.24 -16.92 29.52
C LYS A 363 26.96 -16.20 28.21
N TYR A 364 25.67 -15.97 27.92
CA TYR A 364 25.21 -15.14 26.81
C TYR A 364 25.21 -13.66 27.16
N CYS A 365 25.76 -12.82 26.29
CA CYS A 365 25.81 -11.37 26.46
C CYS A 365 25.32 -10.66 25.20
N VAL A 366 24.36 -9.76 25.34
CA VAL A 366 23.87 -8.92 24.23
C VAL A 366 24.85 -7.76 24.01
N VAL A 367 25.45 -7.71 22.83
CA VAL A 367 26.47 -6.70 22.47
C VAL A 367 25.90 -5.53 21.65
N ASP A 368 24.70 -5.70 21.09
CA ASP A 368 24.04 -4.68 20.27
C ASP A 368 22.54 -4.54 20.59
N LEU A 369 22.13 -3.32 20.95
CA LEU A 369 20.75 -2.94 21.24
C LEU A 369 20.32 -1.67 20.48
N GLU A 370 21.04 -1.28 19.44
CA GLU A 370 20.65 -0.14 18.59
C GLU A 370 20.12 -0.62 17.26
N SER A 371 18.84 -0.33 17.03
CA SER A 371 18.16 -0.89 15.87
C SER A 371 18.70 -0.35 14.56
N GLY A 372 18.99 -1.23 13.61
CA GLY A 372 19.32 -0.82 12.24
C GLY A 372 18.10 -0.34 11.43
N LEU A 373 16.88 -0.66 11.89
CA LEU A 373 15.63 -0.42 11.18
C LEU A 373 14.50 -0.06 12.16
N VAL A 374 13.53 0.70 11.70
CA VAL A 374 12.24 0.94 12.40
C VAL A 374 11.60 -0.41 12.71
N SER A 375 11.16 -0.60 13.95
CA SER A 375 10.69 -1.89 14.47
C SER A 375 9.48 -2.38 13.68
N PRO A 376 9.64 -3.36 12.76
CA PRO A 376 8.57 -3.80 11.88
C PRO A 376 7.67 -4.83 12.58
N LEU A 377 8.24 -5.54 13.56
CA LEU A 377 7.58 -6.56 14.35
C LEU A 377 7.62 -6.13 15.81
N ALA A 378 6.44 -6.10 16.41
CA ALA A 378 6.26 -5.92 17.84
C ALA A 378 4.99 -6.65 18.24
N SER A 379 4.88 -7.00 19.52
CA SER A 379 3.67 -7.65 20.02
C SER A 379 2.45 -6.72 19.86
N PRO A 380 1.23 -7.28 19.82
CA PRO A 380 0.01 -6.48 19.86
C PRO A 380 -0.06 -5.55 21.08
N ARG A 381 0.54 -5.97 22.22
CA ARG A 381 0.61 -5.16 23.44
C ARG A 381 1.51 -3.94 23.24
N SER A 382 2.71 -4.13 22.69
CA SER A 382 3.66 -3.03 22.40
C SER A 382 3.11 -2.06 21.36
N TRP A 383 2.48 -2.57 20.29
CA TRP A 383 1.78 -1.71 19.32
C TRP A 383 0.69 -0.87 19.96
N LYS A 384 -0.14 -1.48 20.81
CA LYS A 384 -1.19 -0.76 21.56
C LYS A 384 -0.58 0.32 22.45
N ARG A 385 0.48 0.00 23.21
CA ARG A 385 1.18 0.95 24.09
C ARG A 385 1.75 2.13 23.31
N ALA A 386 2.39 1.87 22.18
CA ALA A 386 2.97 2.89 21.31
C ALA A 386 1.93 3.82 20.72
N ILE A 387 0.83 3.28 20.19
CA ILE A 387 -0.25 4.11 19.65
C ILE A 387 -0.85 5.00 20.75
N GLN A 388 -1.12 4.44 21.93
CA GLN A 388 -1.69 5.18 23.06
C GLN A 388 -0.79 6.31 23.57
N ARG A 389 0.52 6.17 23.44
CA ARG A 389 1.54 7.13 23.89
C ARG A 389 2.05 8.04 22.76
N GLY A 390 1.57 7.84 21.53
CA GLY A 390 2.09 8.59 20.39
C GLY A 390 3.50 8.21 19.99
N LEU A 391 3.95 7.00 20.24
CA LEU A 391 5.28 6.50 19.86
C LEU A 391 5.19 5.63 18.60
N PHE A 392 4.31 5.99 17.65
CA PHE A 392 4.13 5.26 16.39
C PHE A 392 4.73 6.06 15.21
N PRO A 393 5.51 5.42 14.32
CA PRO A 393 6.05 4.06 14.41
C PRO A 393 7.05 3.90 15.56
N MET A 394 7.25 2.67 16.04
CA MET A 394 8.24 2.37 17.08
C MET A 394 9.62 2.18 16.47
N TYR A 395 10.64 2.58 17.21
CA TYR A 395 12.03 2.27 16.92
C TYR A 395 12.66 1.67 18.18
N ASP A 396 13.52 2.40 18.88
CA ASP A 396 14.11 2.00 20.15
C ASP A 396 13.46 2.71 21.37
N ASP A 397 12.15 2.98 21.26
CA ASP A 397 11.39 3.69 22.28
C ASP A 397 11.18 2.83 23.55
N ILE A 398 11.36 3.45 24.73
CA ILE A 398 11.02 2.87 26.04
C ILE A 398 9.67 3.42 26.51
N PHE A 399 8.82 2.56 27.05
CA PHE A 399 7.59 2.98 27.73
C PHE A 399 7.89 3.35 29.18
N PHE A 400 8.46 4.55 29.40
CA PHE A 400 8.98 4.96 30.72
C PHE A 400 7.99 4.85 31.87
N ASP A 401 6.69 5.08 31.63
CA ASP A 401 5.65 4.90 32.64
C ASP A 401 5.47 3.42 33.05
N VAL A 402 5.62 2.50 32.10
CA VAL A 402 5.61 1.05 32.34
C VAL A 402 6.89 0.61 33.04
N THR A 403 8.05 1.09 32.59
CA THR A 403 9.35 0.76 33.21
C THR A 403 9.45 1.27 34.64
N LEU A 404 9.00 2.49 34.90
CA LEU A 404 8.94 3.05 36.25
C LEU A 404 7.99 2.27 37.16
N ALA A 405 6.81 1.88 36.65
CA ALA A 405 5.88 1.05 37.40
C ALA A 405 6.48 -0.34 37.71
N TYR A 406 7.18 -0.94 36.75
CA TYR A 406 7.87 -2.21 36.93
C TYR A 406 8.92 -2.12 38.06
N ILE A 407 9.79 -1.10 38.03
CA ILE A 407 10.82 -0.90 39.05
C ILE A 407 10.18 -0.68 40.43
N ARG A 408 9.15 0.17 40.54
CA ARG A 408 8.45 0.42 41.81
C ARG A 408 7.82 -0.84 42.40
N ASN A 409 7.24 -1.70 41.55
CA ASN A 409 6.62 -2.95 42.00
C ASN A 409 7.64 -3.95 42.54
N HIS A 410 8.91 -3.88 42.10
CA HIS A 410 9.99 -4.77 42.51
C HIS A 410 11.00 -4.09 43.45
N GLU A 411 10.72 -2.86 43.89
CA GLU A 411 11.69 -2.02 44.59
C GLU A 411 12.16 -2.63 45.91
N ALA A 412 11.26 -3.26 46.66
CA ALA A 412 11.59 -3.90 47.93
C ALA A 412 12.57 -5.07 47.74
N ASP A 413 12.33 -5.93 46.75
CA ASP A 413 13.20 -7.06 46.41
C ASP A 413 14.54 -6.59 45.82
N MET A 414 14.53 -5.56 44.96
CA MET A 414 15.76 -4.94 44.45
C MET A 414 16.61 -4.34 45.59
N ARG A 415 15.98 -3.65 46.54
CA ARG A 415 16.66 -3.06 47.70
C ARG A 415 17.25 -4.14 48.61
N GLU A 416 16.51 -5.21 48.87
CA GLU A 416 16.99 -6.33 49.68
C GLU A 416 18.22 -7.02 49.05
N ARG A 417 18.20 -7.23 47.73
CA ARG A 417 19.28 -7.93 47.01
C ARG A 417 20.51 -7.08 46.76
N PHE A 418 20.35 -5.82 46.39
CA PHE A 418 21.43 -4.98 45.86
C PHE A 418 21.71 -3.70 46.67
N GLY A 419 20.87 -3.38 47.65
CA GLY A 419 21.00 -2.19 48.49
C GLY A 419 20.53 -0.89 47.82
N ASP A 420 20.49 0.18 48.63
CA ASP A 420 19.95 1.48 48.22
C ASP A 420 20.80 2.18 47.15
N ASP A 421 22.13 2.03 47.19
CA ASP A 421 23.03 2.67 46.22
C ASP A 421 22.81 2.16 44.80
N TRP A 422 22.61 0.84 44.65
CA TRP A 422 22.33 0.23 43.36
C TRP A 422 20.97 0.69 42.82
N LEU A 423 19.95 0.74 43.68
CA LEU A 423 18.61 1.20 43.31
C LEU A 423 18.62 2.69 42.95
N HIS A 424 19.36 3.52 43.69
CA HIS A 424 19.54 4.93 43.37
C HIS A 424 20.18 5.11 41.99
N LYS A 425 21.21 4.31 41.69
CA LYS A 425 21.84 4.28 40.36
C LYS A 425 20.85 3.87 39.28
N LEU A 426 20.01 2.84 39.50
CA LEU A 426 18.98 2.42 38.55
C LEU A 426 18.01 3.55 38.22
N TYR A 427 17.48 4.25 39.23
CA TYR A 427 16.61 5.40 39.03
C TYR A 427 17.31 6.56 38.33
N SER A 428 18.58 6.82 38.66
CA SER A 428 19.40 7.84 37.99
C SER A 428 19.60 7.50 36.50
N THR A 429 19.93 6.26 36.18
CA THR A 429 20.06 5.78 34.79
C THR A 429 18.73 5.87 34.04
N LEU A 430 17.61 5.51 34.66
CA LEU A 430 16.27 5.66 34.07
C LEU A 430 15.96 7.12 33.73
N ASN A 431 16.19 8.03 34.68
CA ASN A 431 15.96 9.47 34.49
C ASN A 431 16.86 10.05 33.38
N ALA A 432 18.13 9.66 33.33
CA ALA A 432 19.05 10.06 32.27
C ALA A 432 18.59 9.54 30.91
N THR A 433 18.15 8.27 30.85
CA THR A 433 17.60 7.66 29.63
C THR A 433 16.36 8.40 29.15
N GLU A 434 15.43 8.73 30.06
CA GLU A 434 14.22 9.48 29.72
C GLU A 434 14.53 10.89 29.22
N SER A 435 15.44 11.60 29.90
CA SER A 435 15.84 12.96 29.54
C SER A 435 16.44 13.02 28.12
N GLU A 436 17.41 12.15 27.82
CA GLU A 436 18.04 12.09 26.50
C GLU A 436 17.09 11.60 25.41
N THR A 437 16.20 10.64 25.72
CA THR A 437 15.16 10.18 24.80
C THR A 437 14.19 11.30 24.44
N ARG A 438 13.76 12.11 25.42
CA ARG A 438 12.91 13.28 25.17
C ARG A 438 13.63 14.31 24.29
N ARG A 439 14.89 14.65 24.60
CA ARG A 439 15.71 15.56 23.78
C ARG A 439 15.83 15.07 22.34
N TRP A 440 16.06 13.78 22.16
CA TRP A 440 16.08 13.15 20.84
C TRP A 440 14.71 13.29 20.14
N HIS A 441 13.62 12.88 20.79
CA HIS A 441 12.28 12.93 20.19
C HIS A 441 11.83 14.34 19.83
N ASP A 442 12.17 15.33 20.67
CA ASP A 442 11.85 16.75 20.45
C ASP A 442 12.64 17.36 19.28
N SER A 443 13.83 16.82 18.99
CA SER A 443 14.63 17.22 17.83
C SER A 443 14.08 16.69 16.49
N GLU A 444 13.06 15.82 16.51
CA GLU A 444 12.51 15.18 15.31
C GLU A 444 11.06 15.62 15.01
N PRO A 445 10.64 15.66 13.72
CA PRO A 445 9.26 16.02 13.38
C PRO A 445 8.21 14.99 13.83
N ARG A 446 8.50 13.68 13.77
CA ARG A 446 7.65 12.58 14.23
C ARG A 446 6.15 12.80 13.94
N ILE A 447 5.81 13.02 12.68
CA ILE A 447 4.46 13.45 12.29
C ILE A 447 3.42 12.38 12.66
N TRP A 448 3.72 11.11 12.39
CA TRP A 448 2.83 9.99 12.72
C TRP A 448 2.56 9.89 14.23
N SER A 449 3.61 10.01 15.04
CA SER A 449 3.56 10.05 16.50
C SER A 449 2.61 11.14 16.99
N ARG A 450 2.71 12.34 16.44
CA ARG A 450 1.87 13.49 16.81
C ARG A 450 0.43 13.37 16.32
N LEU A 451 0.20 12.68 15.20
CA LEU A 451 -1.13 12.44 14.66
C LEU A 451 -1.90 11.37 15.45
N LEU A 452 -1.21 10.31 15.89
CA LEU A 452 -1.81 9.16 16.58
C LEU A 452 -1.80 9.32 18.11
N GLY A 453 -0.79 10.00 18.66
CA GLY A 453 -0.60 10.24 20.10
C GLY A 453 -1.44 11.34 20.70
N ARG A 454 -2.09 12.17 19.88
CA ARG A 454 -3.08 13.11 20.39
C ARG A 454 -4.28 12.30 20.86
N LYS A 455 -4.53 12.29 22.19
CA LYS A 455 -5.88 12.04 22.72
C LYS A 455 -6.82 12.85 21.84
N ARG A 456 -7.66 12.17 21.04
CA ARG A 456 -8.68 12.79 20.19
C ARG A 456 -9.63 13.54 21.12
N THR A 457 -9.31 14.78 21.44
CA THR A 457 -10.25 15.66 22.10
C THR A 457 -11.30 16.02 21.05
N THR A 458 -12.57 15.79 21.40
CA THR A 458 -13.76 16.16 20.63
C THR A 458 -13.69 17.60 20.08
N ARG A 459 -12.99 18.49 20.80
CA ARG A 459 -12.73 19.89 20.44
C ARG A 459 -12.08 20.10 19.05
N LYS A 460 -11.06 19.31 18.66
CA LYS A 460 -10.35 19.51 17.36
C LYS A 460 -11.08 18.94 16.15
N ASN A 461 -11.90 17.90 16.35
CA ASN A 461 -12.79 17.44 15.28
C ASN A 461 -13.87 18.49 15.00
N ASN A 462 -14.36 19.17 16.03
CA ASN A 462 -15.30 20.28 15.87
C ASN A 462 -14.68 21.50 15.16
N GLU A 463 -13.40 21.81 15.43
CA GLU A 463 -12.66 22.87 14.70
C GLU A 463 -12.41 22.53 13.22
N ARG A 464 -12.13 21.26 12.88
CA ARG A 464 -11.96 20.84 11.48
C ARG A 464 -13.29 20.75 10.74
N LEU A 465 -14.35 20.32 11.43
CA LEU A 465 -15.71 20.34 10.92
C LEU A 465 -16.17 21.78 10.66
N SER A 466 -15.88 22.71 11.58
CA SER A 466 -16.26 24.12 11.43
C SER A 466 -15.55 24.80 10.26
N TRP A 467 -14.25 24.52 10.05
CA TRP A 467 -13.52 25.06 8.90
C TRP A 467 -14.09 24.59 7.56
N ALA A 468 -14.42 23.29 7.45
CA ALA A 468 -14.98 22.75 6.23
C ALA A 468 -16.42 23.25 5.98
N MET A 469 -17.25 23.35 7.03
CA MET A 469 -18.59 23.93 6.95
C MET A 469 -18.54 25.40 6.54
N GLN A 470 -17.66 26.19 7.16
CA GLN A 470 -17.47 27.60 6.83
C GLN A 470 -17.04 27.79 5.37
N TRP A 471 -16.18 26.91 4.86
CA TRP A 471 -15.73 26.95 3.48
C TRP A 471 -16.86 26.70 2.46
N PHE A 472 -17.79 25.78 2.77
CA PHE A 472 -18.98 25.58 1.95
C PHE A 472 -19.95 26.76 2.05
N ASP A 473 -20.15 27.31 3.25
CA ASP A 473 -21.01 28.48 3.46
C ASP A 473 -20.49 29.72 2.71
N ASP A 474 -19.18 29.96 2.71
CA ASP A 474 -18.52 31.05 1.95
C ASP A 474 -18.72 30.88 0.43
N SER A 475 -18.62 29.64 -0.05
CA SER A 475 -18.79 29.33 -1.48
C SER A 475 -20.25 29.53 -1.93
N ILE A 476 -21.22 29.10 -1.12
CA ILE A 476 -22.65 29.35 -1.35
C ILE A 476 -22.94 30.86 -1.31
N ALA A 477 -22.35 31.60 -0.37
CA ALA A 477 -22.49 33.05 -0.28
C ALA A 477 -21.92 33.77 -1.52
N SER A 478 -20.76 33.33 -2.00
CA SER A 478 -20.17 33.85 -3.25
C SER A 478 -21.07 33.60 -4.45
N TRP A 479 -21.63 32.40 -4.58
CA TRP A 479 -22.55 32.06 -5.68
C TRP A 479 -23.86 32.86 -5.62
N GLN A 480 -24.36 33.13 -4.41
CA GLN A 480 -25.53 33.97 -4.19
C GLN A 480 -25.24 35.44 -4.56
N ALA A 481 -24.08 35.97 -4.18
CA ALA A 481 -23.64 37.32 -4.52
C ALA A 481 -23.41 37.50 -6.03
N GLU A 482 -22.87 36.48 -6.70
CA GLU A 482 -22.68 36.43 -8.15
C GLU A 482 -23.99 36.14 -8.92
N ARG A 483 -25.14 36.07 -8.22
CA ARG A 483 -26.49 35.76 -8.78
C ARG A 483 -26.57 34.46 -9.56
N LYS A 484 -25.72 33.47 -9.22
CA LYS A 484 -25.69 32.14 -9.85
C LYS A 484 -26.73 31.19 -9.27
N ILE A 485 -27.15 31.43 -8.03
CA ILE A 485 -28.21 30.72 -7.33
C ILE A 485 -29.15 31.72 -6.69
N SER A 486 -30.42 31.37 -6.61
CA SER A 486 -31.44 32.13 -5.91
C SER A 486 -31.26 32.06 -4.39
N SER A 487 -31.86 33.01 -3.67
CA SER A 487 -31.91 32.98 -2.19
C SER A 487 -32.60 31.72 -1.64
N ASN A 488 -33.51 31.12 -2.40
CA ASN A 488 -34.16 29.87 -2.01
C ASN A 488 -33.21 28.67 -2.17
N GLU A 489 -32.52 28.56 -3.30
CA GLU A 489 -31.52 27.51 -3.55
C GLU A 489 -30.34 27.60 -2.57
N ALA A 490 -29.86 28.80 -2.26
CA ALA A 490 -28.83 29.01 -1.24
C ALA A 490 -29.28 28.51 0.14
N ARG A 491 -30.55 28.75 0.52
CA ARG A 491 -31.12 28.26 1.78
C ARG A 491 -31.19 26.72 1.81
N VAL A 492 -31.64 26.11 0.71
CA VAL A 492 -31.70 24.64 0.56
C VAL A 492 -30.30 24.03 0.63
N LEU A 493 -29.32 24.62 -0.05
CA LEU A 493 -27.92 24.15 -0.01
C LEU A 493 -27.32 24.24 1.39
N ARG A 494 -27.52 25.35 2.12
CA ARG A 494 -27.06 25.47 3.52
C ARG A 494 -27.71 24.43 4.43
N GLY A 495 -28.99 24.12 4.21
CA GLY A 495 -29.68 23.02 4.90
C GLY A 495 -29.04 21.66 4.62
N LYS A 496 -28.65 21.40 3.35
CA LYS A 496 -27.98 20.15 2.94
C LYS A 496 -26.55 20.03 3.46
N VAL A 497 -25.79 21.13 3.49
CA VAL A 497 -24.44 21.19 4.10
C VAL A 497 -24.48 20.89 5.61
N ARG A 498 -25.60 21.22 6.28
CA ARG A 498 -25.80 20.94 7.71
C ARG A 498 -26.45 19.56 7.97
N SER A 499 -26.73 18.78 6.93
CA SER A 499 -27.35 17.46 7.08
C SER A 499 -26.41 16.43 7.71
N PRO A 500 -26.92 15.46 8.49
CA PRO A 500 -26.09 14.38 9.06
C PRO A 500 -25.24 13.65 8.02
N GLN A 501 -25.80 13.41 6.84
CA GLN A 501 -25.13 12.73 5.73
C GLN A 501 -23.90 13.49 5.24
N PHE A 502 -23.98 14.82 5.13
CA PHE A 502 -22.86 15.66 4.73
C PHE A 502 -21.81 15.80 5.84
N THR A 503 -22.24 15.99 7.08
CA THR A 503 -21.34 16.10 8.24
C THR A 503 -20.53 14.83 8.49
N THR A 504 -21.04 13.66 8.08
CA THR A 504 -20.35 12.37 8.20
C THR A 504 -19.20 12.22 7.19
N VAL A 505 -19.31 12.78 5.99
CA VAL A 505 -18.23 12.72 4.97
C VAL A 505 -17.08 13.67 5.31
N MET A 506 -17.39 14.80 5.95
CA MET A 506 -16.47 15.92 6.03
C MET A 506 -15.15 15.66 6.78
N PRO A 507 -15.13 14.92 7.91
CA PRO A 507 -13.89 14.56 8.57
C PRO A 507 -12.93 13.80 7.65
N HIS A 508 -13.46 12.94 6.77
CA HIS A 508 -12.66 12.15 5.84
C HIS A 508 -12.11 12.99 4.67
N PHE A 509 -12.93 13.90 4.14
CA PHE A 509 -12.47 14.90 3.17
C PHE A 509 -11.33 15.76 3.76
N GLY A 510 -11.48 16.23 5.01
CA GLY A 510 -10.43 16.98 5.71
C GLY A 510 -9.14 16.19 5.91
N VAL A 511 -9.22 14.88 6.17
CA VAL A 511 -8.04 13.99 6.24
C VAL A 511 -7.34 13.94 4.88
N HIS A 512 -8.05 13.76 3.77
CA HIS A 512 -7.43 13.69 2.43
C HIS A 512 -6.74 15.00 2.01
N MET A 513 -7.36 16.13 2.34
CA MET A 513 -6.77 17.45 2.14
C MET A 513 -5.48 17.63 2.96
N GLY A 514 -5.52 17.30 4.26
CA GLY A 514 -4.35 17.38 5.13
C GLY A 514 -3.20 16.46 4.71
N THR A 515 -3.51 15.24 4.24
CA THR A 515 -2.52 14.28 3.75
C THR A 515 -1.77 14.81 2.52
N GLY A 516 -2.43 15.54 1.63
CA GLY A 516 -1.80 16.12 0.43
C GLY A 516 -0.82 17.25 0.73
N VAL A 517 -1.02 17.99 1.82
CA VAL A 517 -0.10 19.07 2.26
C VAL A 517 1.15 18.49 2.91
N LEU A 518 0.99 17.40 3.67
CA LEU A 518 2.08 16.78 4.44
C LEU A 518 2.92 15.77 3.64
N LEU A 519 2.30 15.06 2.68
CA LEU A 519 2.94 14.00 1.91
C LEU A 519 2.87 14.32 0.42
N ARG A 520 4.02 14.64 -0.18
CA ARG A 520 4.15 14.85 -1.63
C ARG A 520 3.98 13.52 -2.39
N PHE A 521 3.77 13.62 -3.70
CA PHE A 521 3.73 12.45 -4.58
C PHE A 521 5.04 11.64 -4.49
N PRO A 522 4.99 10.29 -4.44
CA PRO A 522 3.82 9.41 -4.53
C PRO A 522 3.15 9.05 -3.19
N LEU A 523 3.78 9.37 -2.06
CA LEU A 523 3.35 8.92 -0.73
C LEU A 523 1.96 9.42 -0.33
N GLY A 524 1.59 10.65 -0.72
CA GLY A 524 0.26 11.19 -0.43
C GLY A 524 -0.88 10.42 -1.11
N SER A 525 -0.67 9.89 -2.32
CA SER A 525 -1.67 9.06 -3.02
C SER A 525 -1.83 7.69 -2.37
N ILE A 526 -0.71 7.05 -2.01
CA ILE A 526 -0.71 5.77 -1.30
C ILE A 526 -1.43 5.92 0.04
N ALA A 527 -1.07 6.93 0.84
CA ALA A 527 -1.67 7.15 2.16
C ALA A 527 -3.20 7.37 2.10
N ARG A 528 -3.70 8.13 1.13
CA ARG A 528 -5.15 8.37 0.94
C ARG A 528 -5.90 7.12 0.47
N ALA A 529 -5.33 6.40 -0.51
CA ALA A 529 -5.90 5.16 -0.98
C ALA A 529 -5.94 4.11 0.16
N SER A 530 -4.85 3.95 0.90
CA SER A 530 -4.77 3.07 2.07
C SER A 530 -5.76 3.48 3.16
N TYR A 531 -5.92 4.78 3.45
CA TYR A 531 -6.90 5.27 4.42
C TYR A 531 -8.35 4.94 4.01
N THR A 532 -8.69 5.16 2.74
CA THR A 532 -10.04 4.84 2.21
C THR A 532 -10.28 3.34 2.23
N GLY A 533 -9.32 2.55 1.74
CA GLY A 533 -9.39 1.08 1.72
C GLY A 533 -9.50 0.49 3.12
N PHE A 534 -8.74 1.00 4.09
CA PHE A 534 -8.82 0.58 5.49
C PHE A 534 -10.22 0.82 6.07
N ASN A 535 -10.81 1.99 5.84
CA ASN A 535 -12.17 2.26 6.35
C ASN A 535 -13.23 1.40 5.67
N MET A 536 -13.10 1.15 4.36
CA MET A 536 -13.98 0.24 3.62
C MET A 536 -13.92 -1.19 4.20
N LEU A 537 -12.70 -1.70 4.45
CA LEU A 537 -12.48 -3.01 5.07
C LEU A 537 -13.01 -3.06 6.51
N ARG A 538 -12.74 -2.03 7.31
CA ARG A 538 -13.20 -1.92 8.71
C ARG A 538 -14.73 -1.99 8.81
N VAL A 539 -15.43 -1.24 7.97
CA VAL A 539 -16.91 -1.22 7.95
C VAL A 539 -17.48 -2.55 7.47
N THR A 540 -16.85 -3.16 6.45
CA THR A 540 -17.25 -4.49 5.97
C THR A 540 -17.03 -5.57 7.02
N TRP A 541 -15.92 -5.49 7.77
CA TRP A 541 -15.66 -6.35 8.91
C TRP A 541 -16.68 -6.16 10.04
N GLN A 542 -17.05 -4.92 10.36
CA GLN A 542 -18.09 -4.64 11.35
C GLN A 542 -19.44 -5.23 10.97
N TYR A 543 -19.79 -5.21 9.68
CA TYR A 543 -21.00 -5.86 9.17
C TYR A 543 -20.90 -7.39 9.26
N ALA A 544 -19.78 -7.97 8.82
CA ALA A 544 -19.53 -9.41 8.91
C ALA A 544 -19.57 -9.93 10.36
N THR A 545 -19.12 -9.12 11.32
CA THR A 545 -19.14 -9.43 12.77
C THR A 545 -20.45 -9.01 13.47
N ARG A 546 -21.49 -8.63 12.71
CA ARG A 546 -22.81 -8.22 13.20
C ARG A 546 -22.79 -7.06 14.23
N ARG A 547 -21.75 -6.22 14.18
CA ARG A 547 -21.65 -5.02 15.03
C ARG A 547 -22.41 -3.83 14.46
N ILE A 548 -22.74 -3.86 13.18
CA ILE A 548 -23.58 -2.88 12.47
C ILE A 548 -24.60 -3.63 11.61
N ASP A 549 -25.71 -2.98 11.32
CA ASP A 549 -26.74 -3.50 10.44
C ASP A 549 -26.42 -3.23 8.95
N ARG A 550 -27.26 -3.80 8.06
CA ARG A 550 -27.05 -3.71 6.61
C ARG A 550 -27.21 -2.28 6.10
N GLU A 551 -28.05 -1.48 6.74
CA GLU A 551 -28.32 -0.10 6.35
C GLU A 551 -27.12 0.81 6.68
N SER A 552 -26.60 0.73 7.91
CA SER A 552 -25.37 1.44 8.31
C SER A 552 -24.17 1.04 7.46
N TRP A 553 -24.06 -0.24 7.08
CA TRP A 553 -23.01 -0.71 6.16
C TRP A 553 -23.14 -0.08 4.77
N ARG A 554 -24.35 -0.04 4.20
CA ARG A 554 -24.61 0.57 2.88
C ARG A 554 -24.31 2.07 2.88
N GLU A 555 -24.67 2.77 3.95
CA GLU A 555 -24.38 4.20 4.10
C GLU A 555 -22.86 4.44 4.15
N ALA A 556 -22.15 3.71 4.99
CA ALA A 556 -20.70 3.87 5.17
C ALA A 556 -19.89 3.42 3.93
N ILE A 557 -20.30 2.38 3.20
CA ILE A 557 -19.72 2.02 1.89
C ILE A 557 -20.05 3.06 0.82
N GLY A 558 -21.19 3.75 0.93
CA GLY A 558 -21.50 4.92 0.11
C GLY A 558 -20.49 6.06 0.30
N ILE A 559 -19.92 6.19 1.50
CA ILE A 559 -18.90 7.19 1.85
C ILE A 559 -17.50 6.73 1.41
N HIS A 560 -17.11 5.49 1.72
CA HIS A 560 -15.78 4.91 1.42
C HIS A 560 -15.77 4.07 0.14
N SER A 561 -16.55 4.46 -0.87
CA SER A 561 -16.83 3.63 -2.05
C SER A 561 -15.57 3.30 -2.88
N PRO A 562 -15.62 2.24 -3.72
CA PRO A 562 -14.54 1.93 -4.66
C PRO A 562 -14.15 3.10 -5.56
N LEU A 563 -15.12 3.94 -5.94
CA LEU A 563 -14.86 5.16 -6.72
C LEU A 563 -13.98 6.15 -5.94
N VAL A 564 -14.28 6.37 -4.67
CA VAL A 564 -13.46 7.23 -3.79
C VAL A 564 -12.07 6.64 -3.65
N LEU A 565 -11.94 5.31 -3.48
CA LEU A 565 -10.64 4.63 -3.40
C LEU A 565 -9.81 4.84 -4.68
N LEU A 566 -10.41 4.66 -5.86
CA LEU A 566 -9.75 4.84 -7.15
C LEU A 566 -9.25 6.28 -7.32
N ILE A 567 -10.12 7.28 -7.07
CA ILE A 567 -9.74 8.69 -7.19
C ILE A 567 -8.65 9.06 -6.16
N SER A 568 -8.69 8.48 -4.97
CA SER A 568 -7.70 8.71 -3.91
C SER A 568 -6.29 8.33 -4.30
N ALA A 569 -6.14 7.32 -5.17
CA ALA A 569 -4.87 6.87 -5.71
C ALA A 569 -4.30 7.82 -6.78
N ILE A 570 -5.13 8.69 -7.37
CA ILE A 570 -4.70 9.61 -8.43
C ILE A 570 -3.82 10.73 -7.85
N PRO A 571 -2.58 10.90 -8.33
CA PRO A 571 -1.70 12.01 -7.93
C PRO A 571 -2.34 13.38 -8.18
N GLY A 572 -2.20 14.30 -7.23
CA GLY A 572 -2.76 15.66 -7.31
C GLY A 572 -4.27 15.73 -7.08
N PHE A 573 -5.05 14.79 -7.61
CA PHE A 573 -6.52 14.78 -7.54
C PHE A 573 -7.08 14.02 -6.33
N GLY A 574 -6.34 13.06 -5.77
CA GLY A 574 -6.82 12.21 -4.68
C GLY A 574 -7.15 12.95 -3.38
N ALA A 575 -6.66 14.18 -3.20
CA ALA A 575 -7.06 15.05 -2.09
C ALA A 575 -8.57 15.35 -2.09
N PHE A 576 -9.20 15.31 -3.26
CA PHE A 576 -10.61 15.65 -3.46
C PHE A 576 -11.51 14.42 -3.63
N ALA A 577 -10.98 13.21 -3.42
CA ALA A 577 -11.69 11.97 -3.73
C ALA A 577 -13.06 11.84 -3.05
N TYR A 578 -13.21 12.37 -1.84
CA TYR A 578 -14.48 12.30 -1.10
C TYR A 578 -15.61 13.16 -1.69
N LEU A 579 -15.34 14.05 -2.64
CA LEU A 579 -16.39 14.68 -3.46
C LEU A 579 -17.15 13.65 -4.29
N ALA A 580 -16.50 12.54 -4.66
CA ALA A 580 -17.13 11.44 -5.39
C ALA A 580 -17.89 10.46 -4.48
N SER A 581 -18.01 10.75 -3.18
CA SER A 581 -18.81 9.94 -2.26
C SER A 581 -20.31 10.02 -2.60
N LYS A 582 -21.07 8.97 -2.29
CA LYS A 582 -22.50 8.90 -2.58
C LYS A 582 -23.29 10.10 -2.05
N PRO A 583 -23.09 10.57 -0.80
CA PRO A 583 -23.84 11.70 -0.24
C PRO A 583 -23.61 13.04 -0.98
N LEU A 584 -22.41 13.26 -1.53
CA LEU A 584 -22.10 14.48 -2.30
C LEU A 584 -22.53 14.34 -3.75
N ARG A 585 -22.27 13.18 -4.39
CA ARG A 585 -22.58 12.97 -5.82
C ARG A 585 -24.07 12.84 -6.12
N SER A 586 -24.89 12.49 -5.12
CA SER A 586 -26.34 12.37 -5.28
C SER A 586 -27.03 13.72 -5.44
N ASP A 587 -26.35 14.83 -5.13
CA ASP A 587 -26.89 16.17 -5.27
C ASP A 587 -26.00 17.00 -6.20
N HIS A 588 -26.49 17.21 -7.43
CA HIS A 588 -25.73 17.89 -8.47
C HIS A 588 -25.34 19.33 -8.08
N LEU A 589 -26.25 20.08 -7.46
CA LEU A 589 -26.00 21.47 -7.12
C LEU A 589 -24.96 21.57 -6.00
N LEU A 590 -25.06 20.70 -5.00
CA LEU A 590 -24.08 20.59 -3.92
C LEU A 590 -22.71 20.16 -4.43
N LEU A 591 -22.64 19.16 -5.32
CA LEU A 591 -21.41 18.70 -5.95
C LEU A 591 -20.75 19.81 -6.78
N THR A 592 -21.53 20.55 -7.55
CA THR A 592 -21.00 21.62 -8.42
C THR A 592 -20.42 22.76 -7.59
N VAL A 593 -21.11 23.17 -6.53
CA VAL A 593 -20.59 24.17 -5.57
C VAL A 593 -19.32 23.65 -4.88
N ALA A 594 -19.28 22.36 -4.51
CA ALA A 594 -18.10 21.75 -3.91
C ALA A 594 -16.88 21.75 -4.85
N ILE A 595 -17.10 21.40 -6.13
CA ILE A 595 -16.05 21.36 -7.15
C ILE A 595 -15.54 22.77 -7.43
N ASP A 596 -16.42 23.76 -7.58
CA ASP A 596 -16.01 25.15 -7.81
C ASP A 596 -15.20 25.70 -6.63
N ALA A 597 -15.65 25.44 -5.40
CA ALA A 597 -14.95 25.81 -4.16
C ALA A 597 -13.53 25.21 -4.08
N VAL A 598 -13.36 23.96 -4.53
CA VAL A 598 -12.07 23.28 -4.60
C VAL A 598 -11.17 23.88 -5.68
N MET A 599 -11.72 24.06 -6.89
CA MET A 599 -10.94 24.42 -8.06
C MET A 599 -10.43 25.87 -7.98
N LEU A 600 -11.12 26.75 -7.23
CA LEU A 600 -10.66 28.10 -6.90
C LEU A 600 -9.35 28.14 -6.08
N LYS A 601 -8.95 27.04 -5.45
CA LYS A 601 -7.67 26.94 -4.70
C LYS A 601 -6.54 26.31 -5.50
N VAL A 602 -6.76 25.94 -6.77
CA VAL A 602 -5.70 25.47 -7.65
C VAL A 602 -4.66 26.60 -7.81
N PRO A 603 -3.35 26.31 -7.69
CA PRO A 603 -2.28 27.31 -7.77
C PRO A 603 -2.36 28.18 -9.03
N PHE A 604 -1.79 29.39 -8.96
CA PHE A 604 -1.65 30.31 -10.10
C PHE A 604 -2.97 30.75 -10.76
N ARG A 605 -4.11 30.59 -10.07
CA ARG A 605 -5.45 30.83 -10.61
C ARG A 605 -5.70 30.08 -11.93
N LEU A 606 -5.07 28.91 -12.11
CA LEU A 606 -5.16 28.10 -13.33
C LEU A 606 -6.61 27.78 -13.71
N TYR A 607 -7.46 27.51 -12.71
CA TYR A 607 -8.89 27.26 -12.91
C TYR A 607 -9.63 28.43 -13.59
N GLU A 608 -9.26 29.66 -13.24
CA GLU A 608 -9.84 30.87 -13.83
C GLU A 608 -9.17 31.21 -15.17
N ARG A 609 -7.83 31.11 -15.23
CA ARG A 609 -7.02 31.42 -16.42
C ARG A 609 -7.30 30.51 -17.61
N LEU A 610 -7.54 29.22 -17.36
CA LEU A 610 -7.84 28.24 -18.40
C LEU A 610 -9.34 28.22 -18.79
N GLY A 611 -10.16 29.09 -18.22
CA GLY A 611 -11.58 29.18 -18.54
C GLY A 611 -12.44 28.00 -18.04
N PHE A 612 -11.86 27.02 -17.33
CA PHE A 612 -12.56 25.88 -16.77
C PHE A 612 -13.69 26.27 -15.81
N ARG A 613 -13.53 27.42 -15.13
CA ARG A 613 -14.60 28.01 -14.32
C ARG A 613 -15.89 28.20 -15.12
N ARG A 614 -15.83 28.62 -16.39
CA ARG A 614 -17.04 28.78 -17.23
C ARG A 614 -17.69 27.43 -17.58
N ILE A 615 -16.91 26.36 -17.70
CA ILE A 615 -17.39 25.01 -18.04
C ILE A 615 -18.11 24.37 -16.85
N VAL A 616 -17.49 24.42 -15.66
CA VAL A 616 -18.10 23.93 -14.41
C VAL A 616 -19.38 24.71 -14.10
N LEU A 617 -19.40 26.02 -14.37
CA LEU A 617 -20.57 26.88 -14.19
C LEU A 617 -21.66 26.74 -15.26
N ALA A 618 -21.38 26.14 -16.42
CA ALA A 618 -22.35 25.95 -17.51
C ALA A 618 -23.18 24.65 -17.38
N MET A 619 -22.77 23.73 -16.52
CA MET A 619 -23.43 22.43 -16.30
C MET A 619 -24.87 22.48 -15.75
N PRO A 620 -25.32 23.47 -14.94
CA PRO A 620 -26.67 23.46 -14.35
C PRO A 620 -27.81 23.47 -15.37
N GLY A 621 -27.62 24.04 -16.57
CA GLY A 621 -28.69 24.20 -17.56
C GLY A 621 -28.70 23.19 -18.72
N GLN A 622 -27.63 22.43 -18.92
CA GLN A 622 -27.51 21.52 -20.07
C GLN A 622 -27.94 20.08 -19.75
N ILE A 623 -27.74 19.62 -18.52
CA ILE A 623 -28.12 18.27 -18.09
C ILE A 623 -29.64 18.17 -17.91
N ASP A 624 -30.32 19.20 -17.39
CA ASP A 624 -31.79 19.23 -17.33
C ASP A 624 -32.43 19.23 -18.73
N ARG A 625 -31.79 19.86 -19.73
CA ARG A 625 -32.20 19.72 -21.13
C ARG A 625 -32.00 18.30 -21.63
N PHE A 626 -30.88 17.65 -21.31
CA PHE A 626 -30.58 16.28 -21.71
C PHE A 626 -31.52 15.25 -21.05
N ILE A 627 -31.86 15.43 -19.78
CA ILE A 627 -32.84 14.62 -19.03
C ILE A 627 -34.26 14.89 -19.54
N SER A 628 -34.61 16.14 -19.86
CA SER A 628 -35.90 16.45 -20.49
C SER A 628 -36.03 15.85 -21.89
N LEU A 629 -34.93 15.76 -22.65
CA LEU A 629 -34.85 15.12 -23.96
C LEU A 629 -34.92 13.59 -23.84
N ALA A 630 -34.28 13.01 -22.83
CA ALA A 630 -34.37 11.58 -22.51
C ALA A 630 -35.79 11.19 -22.05
N ASN A 631 -36.44 12.01 -21.22
CA ASN A 631 -37.80 11.78 -20.75
C ASN A 631 -38.88 12.04 -21.81
N ARG A 632 -38.58 12.83 -22.86
CA ARG A 632 -39.47 13.01 -24.03
C ARG A 632 -39.43 11.85 -25.01
N ARG A 633 -38.38 11.02 -24.99
CA ARG A 633 -38.33 9.75 -25.74
C ARG A 633 -38.79 8.60 -24.85
N LYS A 634 -40.11 8.51 -24.62
CA LYS A 634 -40.71 7.23 -24.23
C LYS A 634 -40.55 6.25 -25.39
N LEU A 635 -39.56 5.37 -25.30
CA LEU A 635 -39.57 4.09 -26.03
C LEU A 635 -40.74 3.25 -25.47
N PRO A 636 -41.46 2.47 -26.30
CA PRO A 636 -42.59 1.69 -25.84
C PRO A 636 -42.15 0.66 -24.79
N ALA A 637 -42.95 0.55 -23.73
CA ALA A 637 -42.73 -0.42 -22.66
C ALA A 637 -42.78 -1.83 -23.23
N PHE A 638 -41.70 -2.58 -23.03
CA PHE A 638 -41.64 -4.03 -23.24
C PHE A 638 -42.36 -4.69 -22.06
N GLU A 639 -43.54 -5.27 -22.31
CA GLU A 639 -44.21 -6.20 -21.40
C GLU A 639 -43.30 -7.42 -21.19
N TRP A 640 -42.91 -7.68 -19.95
CA TRP A 640 -42.39 -8.99 -19.56
C TRP A 640 -43.58 -9.85 -19.12
N ALA A 641 -43.76 -10.97 -19.80
CA ALA A 641 -44.73 -12.00 -19.47
C ALA A 641 -44.46 -12.57 -18.07
N ASP A 642 -45.48 -12.52 -17.22
CA ASP A 642 -45.59 -13.34 -16.01
C ASP A 642 -45.89 -14.79 -16.44
N GLU A 643 -44.87 -15.64 -16.41
CA GLU A 643 -45.06 -17.09 -16.47
C GLU A 643 -44.15 -17.76 -15.42
N HIS A 644 -44.77 -18.57 -14.57
CA HIS A 644 -44.20 -19.37 -13.46
C HIS A 644 -44.15 -18.76 -12.06
N ARG A 645 -45.31 -18.76 -11.38
CA ARG A 645 -45.41 -19.27 -9.99
C ARG A 645 -46.84 -19.69 -9.65
N THR A 646 -47.20 -20.92 -10.02
CA THR A 646 -48.35 -21.63 -9.46
C THR A 646 -47.90 -22.51 -8.30
N GLY A 647 -48.64 -22.45 -7.19
CA GLY A 647 -48.79 -23.57 -6.26
C GLY A 647 -47.98 -23.48 -4.97
N ASN A 648 -48.47 -22.73 -3.98
CA ASN A 648 -48.76 -23.26 -2.65
C ASN A 648 -49.42 -22.18 -1.78
N ASP A 649 -50.75 -22.17 -1.72
CA ASP A 649 -51.50 -21.63 -0.58
C ASP A 649 -52.70 -22.55 -0.33
N ARG A 650 -52.57 -23.38 0.71
CA ARG A 650 -53.68 -24.10 1.34
C ARG A 650 -54.11 -23.27 2.54
N GLU A 651 -55.18 -22.51 2.38
CA GLU A 651 -55.97 -22.02 3.50
C GLU A 651 -56.77 -23.18 4.11
N GLN A 652 -56.57 -23.38 5.41
CA GLN A 652 -57.47 -24.08 6.30
C GLN A 652 -58.64 -23.15 6.64
N THR A 653 -59.87 -23.51 6.28
CA THR A 653 -61.03 -23.27 7.16
C THR A 653 -62.24 -24.13 6.76
N THR A 654 -62.63 -24.98 7.71
CA THR A 654 -64.00 -25.41 8.06
C THR A 654 -64.89 -26.19 7.06
N TRP A 655 -65.09 -27.49 7.38
CA TRP A 655 -66.38 -28.15 7.69
C TRP A 655 -67.66 -27.35 7.41
N SER A 656 -68.79 -27.88 6.94
CA SER A 656 -69.28 -29.20 6.52
C SER A 656 -70.76 -29.00 6.19
N SER A 657 -71.33 -29.67 5.18
CA SER A 657 -72.62 -30.39 5.24
C SER A 657 -73.25 -30.63 3.85
N THR A 658 -73.82 -31.83 3.73
CA THR A 658 -74.86 -32.31 2.79
C THR A 658 -74.53 -32.31 1.29
N GLY A 659 -74.73 -33.39 0.52
CA GLY A 659 -75.37 -34.67 0.71
C GLY A 659 -75.58 -35.34 -0.67
N ALA A 660 -76.10 -36.56 -0.64
CA ALA A 660 -76.70 -37.32 -1.73
C ALA A 660 -75.77 -38.18 -2.63
N GLU A 661 -75.82 -39.47 -2.26
CA GLU A 661 -75.63 -40.69 -3.03
C GLU A 661 -76.22 -40.70 -4.45
N GLY A 662 -75.64 -41.55 -5.30
CA GLY A 662 -76.22 -41.95 -6.58
C GLY A 662 -75.34 -42.97 -7.32
N ALA A 663 -75.37 -44.22 -6.87
CA ALA A 663 -74.71 -45.37 -7.48
C ALA A 663 -75.30 -45.73 -8.86
N SER A 664 -74.51 -46.32 -9.77
CA SER A 664 -74.87 -47.58 -10.45
C SER A 664 -73.73 -48.16 -11.34
N ILE A 665 -73.54 -49.50 -11.23
CA ILE A 665 -73.20 -50.50 -12.28
C ILE A 665 -71.73 -50.57 -12.72
N ARG A 666 -70.92 -51.58 -12.31
CA ARG A 666 -70.86 -53.05 -12.60
C ARG A 666 -70.32 -53.45 -13.99
N SER A 667 -69.11 -54.01 -14.00
CA SER A 667 -68.67 -55.35 -14.49
C SER A 667 -67.13 -55.32 -14.67
N ILE A 668 -66.31 -56.04 -13.90
CA ILE A 668 -65.94 -57.47 -13.97
C ILE A 668 -65.71 -57.96 -15.41
N SER A 669 -64.45 -57.91 -15.85
CA SER A 669 -63.56 -59.09 -15.99
C SER A 669 -62.11 -58.63 -16.02
#